data_AF-A0A6A8Q5L2-F1
#
_entry.id   AF-A0A6A8Q5L2-F1
#
_cell.length_a   1.000
_cell.length_b   1.000
_cell.length_c   1.000
_cell.angle_alpha   90.00
_cell.angle_beta   90.00
_cell.angle_gamma   90.00
#
_symmetry.space_group_name_H-M   'P 1'
#
loop_
_entity.id
_entity.type
_entity.pdbx_description
1 polymer ?
#
loop_
_entity_poly.entity_id
_entity_poly.type
_entity_poly.pdbx_seq_one_letter_code
_entity_poly.pdbx_strand_id
1 'polypeptide(L)'
;MSRHIGKFFVVFCLLCLSSEMLLAQRSQLLNSKTGPTSSDTTEVYQSPSGIEGVPEDAVEFSSNDSLIIDLRDGKRVFLFGSSKVNHTSGKLSAGEININIDKSLMEASTLTPQDTLSQPVINVDDKEIRSRRVLFNYETEKGKFEAARVQVSEGNLIGSKVKNVSDSEVFIEDGVYSTCPPDYLYYYIKAKKMKVVDEDELFFSNARLYILDIPYPLVFPFGYVPTDIEKKRSGMLTPTYAYQGQQSRGIGLQNLGWFQYFNDYLTGEVNGDIYTSGSYYLNGIVQYRNQNSFSGSINIGYSNERGLEKTDPGYEEITQKSLSLRHRQTISPYASLSANVNLRTADYFTRNSYDVEDRAETSSRSSISYNYKQPENLYNFSASSRLVQNFFNNSTTLNGPRATFSLKTISPFQNEGSSQDQKWYNTISLTYNNQLETQFKYNPIDVDSAEVTFLEALTDPSLYREATGNDDYIRAGLKQTAGLRIGQLIPSQFLNISGSINYNEYLFPSTIRKSFNADSNRVEEEKVREFAAARDFNTSVSFSTTLYGTSFRKIGSLEGLRHTMRPSISFSYRPDFGDERWGVYKTVQADTNGNIEEYSIFEDEVFRGPSRGEQRSVSFSIRNVFEAKIVKRDSTGEVKENNLRIIDNLSLNTSYNFAADSLNLSDLSTNFSSNAIPGIRLNGRASFSFYQRDSLGRAINKFYIEDSKKIGQLESFSISASTSFRGGRSGVEAYTPVYRKRYDPFNQAIFRPIDPSYNYEPIPSFKTPWSVNLDFSYRWNYRFNAKPQKSAEINATNISFNLTPKWKFSTRLGYDFIGKDFTPSRFSLRRNLECWDLTFELSPFGEFQYYFFRLSVNSSQIQSLFQKLPILKNLERSSSPTGRGGGRRNTGRGGSIN
;
A
#
# COMPACT_ATOMS: atom_id res chain seq x y z
N MET A 1 44.94 0.19 21.50
CA MET A 1 43.93 -0.85 21.16
C MET A 1 42.60 -0.22 20.69
N SER A 2 42.64 0.83 19.86
CA SER A 2 41.51 1.76 19.63
C SER A 2 41.16 1.98 18.13
N ARG A 3 41.57 1.08 17.23
CA ARG A 3 41.36 1.23 15.77
C ARG A 3 40.42 0.22 15.12
N HIS A 4 39.80 -0.70 15.88
CA HIS A 4 39.05 -1.82 15.30
C HIS A 4 37.60 -2.02 15.77
N ILE A 5 37.06 -1.14 16.62
CA ILE A 5 35.68 -1.30 17.13
C ILE A 5 34.63 -1.06 16.02
N GLY A 6 34.89 -0.15 15.07
CA GLY A 6 33.95 0.11 13.95
C GLY A 6 33.85 -1.02 12.92
N LYS A 7 34.94 -1.78 12.70
CA LYS A 7 34.95 -2.91 11.75
C LYS A 7 34.33 -4.19 12.33
N PHE A 8 34.40 -4.38 13.65
CA PHE A 8 33.81 -5.55 14.30
C PHE A 8 32.27 -5.50 14.37
N PHE A 9 31.65 -4.31 14.41
CA PHE A 9 30.18 -4.21 14.48
C PHE A 9 29.49 -4.61 13.16
N VAL A 10 30.13 -4.35 12.02
CA VAL A 10 29.63 -4.75 10.68
C VAL A 10 29.80 -6.26 10.46
N VAL A 11 30.90 -6.85 10.97
CA VAL A 11 31.19 -8.29 10.85
C VAL A 11 30.35 -9.13 11.82
N PHE A 12 30.01 -8.62 13.01
CA PHE A 12 29.13 -9.32 13.96
C PHE A 12 27.67 -9.38 13.49
N CYS A 13 27.19 -8.36 12.76
CA CYS A 13 25.87 -8.40 12.10
C CYS A 13 25.82 -9.38 10.90
N LEU A 14 26.97 -9.67 10.27
CA LEU A 14 27.07 -10.60 9.13
C LEU A 14 27.32 -12.05 9.57
N LEU A 15 27.94 -12.29 10.73
CA LEU A 15 28.21 -13.65 11.25
C LEU A 15 27.02 -14.30 11.98
N CYS A 16 26.04 -13.53 12.46
CA CYS A 16 24.79 -14.07 13.00
C CYS A 16 23.82 -14.60 11.91
N LEU A 17 24.20 -14.51 10.63
CA LEU A 17 23.40 -14.97 9.47
C LEU A 17 23.84 -16.34 8.92
N SER A 18 24.85 -17.00 9.51
CA SER A 18 25.36 -18.27 9.00
C SER A 18 25.64 -19.30 10.10
N SER A 19 24.62 -20.09 10.44
CA SER A 19 24.76 -21.47 10.96
C SER A 19 23.41 -22.21 10.92
N GLU A 20 23.33 -23.22 10.02
CA GLU A 20 22.58 -24.50 10.04
C GLU A 20 21.16 -24.50 10.68
N MET A 21 20.03 -24.78 10.03
CA MET A 21 19.59 -25.77 9.03
C MET A 21 19.80 -27.25 9.43
N LEU A 22 18.80 -27.89 10.05
CA LEU A 22 18.25 -29.20 9.63
C LEU A 22 17.02 -29.66 10.46
N LEU A 23 16.23 -30.52 9.82
CA LEU A 23 15.13 -31.39 10.27
C LEU A 23 13.66 -30.94 10.11
N ALA A 24 13.15 -31.45 8.98
CA ALA A 24 11.80 -31.73 8.51
C ALA A 24 10.70 -32.10 9.51
N GLN A 25 9.45 -31.78 9.13
CA GLN A 25 8.41 -32.81 9.06
C GLN A 25 7.38 -32.53 7.96
N ARG A 26 7.02 -33.61 7.28
CA ARG A 26 6.20 -33.75 6.07
C ARG A 26 4.89 -34.43 6.47
N SER A 27 3.74 -33.92 6.01
CA SER A 27 2.46 -34.66 5.98
C SER A 27 1.58 -34.05 4.88
N GLN A 28 1.69 -34.52 3.64
CA GLN A 28 0.81 -35.52 3.03
C GLN A 28 -0.69 -35.17 3.07
N LEU A 29 -1.17 -34.83 1.88
CA LEU A 29 -2.55 -34.82 1.44
C LEU A 29 -3.20 -36.20 1.65
N LEU A 30 -4.42 -36.21 2.20
CA LEU A 30 -5.35 -37.31 2.05
C LEU A 30 -6.56 -36.85 1.23
N ASN A 31 -6.75 -37.51 0.09
CA ASN A 31 -8.02 -37.62 -0.61
C ASN A 31 -9.00 -38.43 0.24
N SER A 32 -10.25 -38.00 0.34
CA SER A 32 -11.38 -38.85 0.68
C SER A 32 -12.56 -38.54 -0.25
N LYS A 33 -12.91 -39.54 -1.06
CA LYS A 33 -14.14 -39.63 -1.85
C LYS A 33 -15.31 -40.07 -0.95
N THR A 34 -16.51 -39.80 -1.47
CA THR A 34 -17.84 -40.40 -1.22
C THR A 34 -18.76 -39.81 -0.14
N GLY A 35 -19.98 -39.50 -0.60
CA GLY A 35 -21.22 -39.45 0.21
C GLY A 35 -22.11 -38.25 -0.09
N PRO A 36 -23.12 -38.33 -0.98
CA PRO A 36 -24.05 -37.24 -1.21
C PRO A 36 -25.10 -37.20 -0.09
N THR A 37 -25.36 -36.01 0.45
CA THR A 37 -26.44 -35.79 1.41
C THR A 37 -27.63 -35.18 0.67
N SER A 38 -28.77 -35.84 0.84
CA SER A 38 -30.11 -35.48 0.38
C SER A 38 -30.52 -34.05 0.77
N SER A 39 -31.04 -33.29 -0.19
CA SER A 39 -31.86 -32.11 0.08
C SER A 39 -33.12 -32.15 -0.79
N ASP A 40 -34.25 -32.07 -0.09
CA ASP A 40 -35.63 -31.98 -0.55
C ASP A 40 -35.85 -31.13 -1.81
N THR A 41 -36.59 -31.71 -2.73
CA THR A 41 -37.19 -31.07 -3.90
C THR A 41 -38.57 -30.52 -3.55
N THR A 42 -38.76 -29.21 -3.66
CA THR A 42 -40.10 -28.61 -3.83
C THR A 42 -40.57 -28.80 -5.26
N GLU A 43 -41.73 -29.43 -5.39
CA GLU A 43 -42.43 -29.69 -6.64
C GLU A 43 -42.74 -28.41 -7.43
N VAL A 44 -42.39 -28.43 -8.71
CA VAL A 44 -43.01 -27.58 -9.74
C VAL A 44 -43.36 -28.49 -10.91
N TYR A 45 -44.65 -28.56 -11.21
CA TYR A 45 -45.24 -29.25 -12.36
C TYR A 45 -44.54 -28.86 -13.67
N GLN A 46 -44.03 -29.86 -14.42
CA GLN A 46 -43.80 -29.76 -15.85
C GLN A 46 -44.37 -30.98 -16.58
N SER A 47 -44.90 -30.67 -17.76
CA SER A 47 -45.66 -31.41 -18.78
C SER A 47 -45.25 -32.87 -19.07
N PRO A 48 -46.15 -33.70 -19.64
CA PRO A 48 -46.02 -35.14 -19.66
C PRO A 48 -44.78 -35.61 -20.41
N SER A 49 -44.08 -36.52 -19.73
CA SER A 49 -42.88 -37.24 -20.11
C SER A 49 -42.95 -37.87 -21.49
N GLY A 50 -41.86 -37.65 -22.23
CA GLY A 50 -41.45 -38.45 -23.36
C GLY A 50 -41.23 -39.91 -22.96
N ILE A 51 -41.12 -40.71 -24.01
CA ILE A 51 -40.98 -42.16 -24.02
C ILE A 51 -39.79 -42.59 -23.14
N GLU A 52 -40.04 -43.38 -22.09
CA GLU A 52 -38.97 -44.11 -21.38
C GLU A 52 -38.39 -45.19 -22.32
N GLY A 53 -37.06 -45.21 -22.50
CA GLY A 53 -36.34 -46.20 -23.29
C GLY A 53 -35.43 -45.68 -24.41
N VAL A 54 -35.21 -44.36 -24.50
CA VAL A 54 -34.24 -43.78 -25.45
C VAL A 54 -32.80 -44.08 -24.97
N PRO A 55 -31.93 -44.72 -25.77
CA PRO A 55 -30.53 -44.94 -25.43
C PRO A 55 -29.79 -43.63 -25.12
N GLU A 56 -28.81 -43.64 -24.21
CA GLU A 56 -28.03 -42.43 -23.87
C GLU A 56 -27.36 -41.80 -25.11
N ASP A 57 -26.94 -42.60 -26.10
CA ASP A 57 -26.33 -42.12 -27.37
C ASP A 57 -27.34 -42.00 -28.53
N ALA A 58 -28.62 -41.82 -28.25
CA ALA A 58 -29.60 -41.63 -29.30
C ALA A 58 -29.41 -40.27 -29.99
N VAL A 59 -29.44 -40.30 -31.33
CA VAL A 59 -29.47 -39.08 -32.14
C VAL A 59 -30.90 -38.54 -32.18
N GLU A 60 -31.17 -37.47 -31.43
CA GLU A 60 -32.43 -36.77 -31.48
C GLU A 60 -32.40 -35.74 -32.60
N PHE A 61 -33.40 -35.72 -33.48
CA PHE A 61 -33.45 -34.73 -34.55
C PHE A 61 -34.85 -34.13 -34.69
N SER A 62 -34.88 -32.85 -35.04
CA SER A 62 -36.09 -32.08 -35.29
C SER A 62 -35.88 -31.18 -36.50
N SER A 63 -36.96 -30.93 -37.23
CA SER A 63 -36.96 -30.14 -38.45
C SER A 63 -38.25 -29.33 -38.50
N ASN A 64 -38.18 -28.09 -38.99
CA ASN A 64 -39.35 -27.20 -39.03
C ASN A 64 -40.07 -27.22 -40.39
N ASP A 65 -39.37 -27.51 -41.48
CA ASP A 65 -39.97 -27.55 -42.82
C ASP A 65 -40.28 -29.00 -43.23
N SER A 66 -39.26 -29.81 -43.47
CA SER A 66 -39.45 -31.21 -43.87
C SER A 66 -38.39 -32.16 -43.33
N LEU A 67 -38.75 -33.44 -43.26
CA LEU A 67 -37.92 -34.55 -42.78
C LEU A 67 -38.13 -35.75 -43.70
N ILE A 68 -37.05 -36.26 -44.29
CA ILE A 68 -37.07 -37.42 -45.20
C ILE A 68 -36.16 -38.49 -44.62
N ILE A 69 -36.70 -39.69 -44.39
CA ILE A 69 -35.91 -40.85 -43.96
C ILE A 69 -35.85 -41.85 -45.12
N ASP A 70 -34.65 -42.11 -45.62
CA ASP A 70 -34.38 -43.14 -46.61
C ASP A 70 -33.71 -44.35 -45.94
N LEU A 71 -34.47 -45.45 -45.84
CA LEU A 71 -34.01 -46.72 -45.26
C LEU A 71 -33.55 -47.73 -46.32
N ARG A 72 -33.66 -47.40 -47.62
CA ARG A 72 -33.40 -48.35 -48.72
C ARG A 72 -31.91 -48.42 -49.06
N ASP A 73 -31.21 -47.29 -49.07
CA ASP A 73 -29.79 -47.15 -49.43
C ASP A 73 -28.95 -46.47 -48.33
N GLY A 74 -28.88 -47.17 -47.19
CA GLY A 74 -28.00 -46.86 -46.08
C GLY A 74 -28.52 -45.74 -45.17
N LYS A 75 -29.56 -46.06 -44.40
CA LYS A 75 -30.21 -45.26 -43.33
C LYS A 75 -29.82 -43.78 -43.32
N ARG A 76 -30.41 -42.99 -44.22
CA ARG A 76 -30.18 -41.54 -44.31
C ARG A 76 -31.37 -40.76 -43.80
N VAL A 77 -31.10 -39.66 -43.12
CA VAL A 77 -32.10 -38.69 -42.66
C VAL A 77 -31.74 -37.33 -43.23
N PHE A 78 -32.66 -36.71 -43.94
CA PHE A 78 -32.52 -35.36 -44.49
C PHE A 78 -33.49 -34.45 -43.75
N LEU A 79 -32.96 -33.36 -43.19
CA LEU A 79 -33.69 -32.39 -42.39
C LEU A 79 -33.57 -31.02 -43.08
N PHE A 80 -34.70 -30.38 -43.36
CA PHE A 80 -34.75 -29.07 -44.03
C PHE A 80 -35.47 -28.02 -43.18
N GLY A 81 -35.04 -26.76 -43.29
CA GLY A 81 -35.52 -25.64 -42.47
C GLY A 81 -34.67 -25.46 -41.22
N SER A 82 -35.16 -24.76 -40.20
CA SER A 82 -34.43 -24.56 -38.94
C SER A 82 -34.30 -25.88 -38.14
N SER A 83 -33.46 -26.79 -38.62
CA SER A 83 -33.29 -28.15 -38.12
C SER A 83 -32.29 -28.18 -36.96
N LYS A 84 -32.54 -29.09 -36.01
CA LYS A 84 -31.69 -29.30 -34.83
C LYS A 84 -31.46 -30.78 -34.63
N VAL A 85 -30.21 -31.17 -34.40
CA VAL A 85 -29.79 -32.51 -34.02
C VAL A 85 -29.08 -32.44 -32.68
N ASN A 86 -29.50 -33.24 -31.71
CA ASN A 86 -28.85 -33.38 -30.41
C ASN A 86 -28.29 -34.80 -30.29
N HIS A 87 -27.07 -34.89 -29.77
CA HIS A 87 -26.38 -36.13 -29.41
C HIS A 87 -25.51 -35.86 -28.17
N THR A 88 -25.07 -36.90 -27.46
CA THR A 88 -24.14 -36.79 -26.31
C THR A 88 -22.85 -36.07 -26.69
N SER A 89 -22.36 -36.27 -27.92
CA SER A 89 -21.17 -35.61 -28.47
C SER A 89 -21.39 -34.16 -28.93
N GLY A 90 -22.60 -33.60 -28.82
CA GLY A 90 -22.87 -32.20 -29.19
C GLY A 90 -24.22 -31.91 -29.84
N LYS A 91 -24.51 -30.62 -30.00
CA LYS A 91 -25.75 -30.11 -30.62
C LYS A 91 -25.43 -29.40 -31.93
N LEU A 92 -26.12 -29.75 -33.00
CA LEU A 92 -25.96 -29.18 -34.34
C LEU A 92 -27.26 -28.53 -34.80
N SER A 93 -27.21 -27.28 -35.23
CA SER A 93 -28.35 -26.59 -35.85
C SER A 93 -27.96 -25.98 -37.19
N ALA A 94 -28.77 -26.17 -38.23
CA ALA A 94 -28.52 -25.63 -39.57
C ALA A 94 -29.82 -25.55 -40.39
N GLY A 95 -29.77 -24.92 -41.57
CA GLY A 95 -30.87 -24.88 -42.55
C GLY A 95 -31.11 -26.19 -43.30
N GLU A 96 -30.07 -27.01 -43.44
CA GLU A 96 -30.12 -28.35 -44.03
C GLU A 96 -29.16 -29.26 -43.26
N ILE A 97 -29.63 -30.43 -42.83
CA ILE A 97 -28.80 -31.44 -42.15
C ILE A 97 -29.08 -32.82 -42.76
N ASN A 98 -28.03 -33.45 -43.26
CA ASN A 98 -28.02 -34.76 -43.88
C ASN A 98 -27.23 -35.73 -42.98
N ILE A 99 -27.94 -36.67 -42.38
CA ILE A 99 -27.39 -37.67 -41.46
C ILE A 99 -27.30 -39.00 -42.20
N ASN A 100 -26.12 -39.60 -42.24
CA ASN A 100 -25.91 -41.00 -42.62
C ASN A 100 -25.66 -41.81 -41.35
N ILE A 101 -26.66 -42.58 -40.93
CA ILE A 101 -26.62 -43.32 -39.66
C ILE A 101 -25.60 -44.46 -39.72
N ASP A 102 -25.49 -45.16 -40.85
CA ASP A 102 -24.57 -46.31 -41.00
C ASP A 102 -23.08 -45.90 -40.96
N LYS A 103 -22.77 -44.66 -41.34
CA LYS A 103 -21.40 -44.11 -41.32
C LYS A 103 -21.13 -43.18 -40.16
N SER A 104 -22.09 -43.02 -39.25
CA SER A 104 -22.04 -42.06 -38.16
C SER A 104 -21.69 -40.63 -38.62
N LEU A 105 -22.12 -40.23 -39.84
CA LEU A 105 -21.69 -39.00 -40.51
C LEU A 105 -22.85 -38.01 -40.63
N MET A 106 -22.64 -36.79 -40.16
CA MET A 106 -23.54 -35.66 -40.33
C MET A 106 -22.92 -34.62 -41.26
N GLU A 107 -23.70 -34.18 -42.23
CA GLU A 107 -23.38 -33.06 -43.09
C GLU A 107 -24.40 -31.96 -42.88
N ALA A 108 -23.96 -30.73 -42.64
CA ALA A 108 -24.85 -29.59 -42.48
C ALA A 108 -24.41 -28.40 -43.32
N SER A 109 -25.37 -27.71 -43.91
CA SER A 109 -25.17 -26.55 -44.77
C SER A 109 -26.29 -25.54 -44.63
N THR A 110 -26.05 -24.33 -45.15
CA THR A 110 -27.12 -23.35 -45.38
C THR A 110 -27.87 -23.70 -46.67
N LEU A 111 -29.15 -23.36 -46.74
CA LEU A 111 -29.95 -23.53 -47.97
C LEU A 111 -29.40 -22.66 -49.13
N THR A 112 -28.84 -21.48 -48.80
CA THR A 112 -28.13 -20.65 -49.77
C THR A 112 -26.84 -20.07 -49.17
N PRO A 113 -25.78 -19.86 -49.98
CA PRO A 113 -24.50 -19.31 -49.52
C PRO A 113 -24.54 -17.95 -48.80
N GLN A 114 -25.61 -17.18 -48.96
CA GLN A 114 -25.79 -15.83 -48.40
C GLN A 114 -26.65 -15.81 -47.13
N ASP A 115 -27.33 -16.93 -46.82
CA ASP A 115 -28.17 -17.04 -45.64
C ASP A 115 -27.30 -17.26 -44.38
N THR A 116 -27.13 -16.19 -43.62
CA THR A 116 -26.38 -16.18 -42.36
C THR A 116 -27.19 -16.65 -41.16
N LEU A 117 -28.52 -16.68 -41.27
CA LEU A 117 -29.43 -17.10 -40.18
C LEU A 117 -29.53 -18.62 -40.09
N SER A 118 -29.34 -19.32 -41.21
CA SER A 118 -29.42 -20.78 -41.30
C SER A 118 -28.03 -21.46 -41.31
N GLN A 119 -26.97 -20.76 -40.88
CA GLN A 119 -25.62 -21.32 -40.82
C GLN A 119 -25.54 -22.50 -39.85
N PRO A 120 -24.81 -23.57 -40.23
CA PRO A 120 -24.41 -24.61 -39.29
C PRO A 120 -23.72 -24.03 -38.05
N VAL A 121 -24.33 -24.28 -36.90
CA VAL A 121 -23.80 -24.00 -35.58
C VAL A 121 -23.69 -25.32 -34.83
N ILE A 122 -22.47 -25.66 -34.41
CA ILE A 122 -22.20 -26.78 -33.52
C ILE A 122 -21.91 -26.23 -32.12
N ASN A 123 -22.52 -26.83 -31.11
CA ASN A 123 -22.21 -26.61 -29.71
C ASN A 123 -21.71 -27.92 -29.09
N VAL A 124 -20.45 -27.93 -28.64
CA VAL A 124 -19.81 -29.04 -27.92
C VAL A 124 -19.22 -28.46 -26.64
N ASP A 125 -19.59 -28.96 -25.47
CA ASP A 125 -19.07 -28.51 -24.17
C ASP A 125 -19.02 -26.97 -23.99
N ASP A 126 -20.14 -26.30 -24.30
CA ASP A 126 -20.30 -24.84 -24.26
C ASP A 126 -19.44 -24.04 -25.27
N LYS A 127 -18.79 -24.70 -26.24
CA LYS A 127 -18.05 -24.08 -27.35
C LYS A 127 -18.89 -24.00 -28.61
N GLU A 128 -19.06 -22.80 -29.14
CA GLU A 128 -19.82 -22.54 -30.37
C GLU A 128 -18.90 -22.50 -31.60
N ILE A 129 -19.14 -23.38 -32.57
CA ILE A 129 -18.46 -23.39 -33.88
C ILE A 129 -19.48 -23.01 -34.95
N ARG A 130 -19.23 -21.89 -35.63
CA ARG A 130 -20.02 -21.46 -36.80
C ARG A 130 -19.26 -21.74 -38.08
N SER A 131 -19.94 -22.31 -39.06
CA SER A 131 -19.35 -22.70 -40.35
C SER A 131 -20.38 -22.57 -41.48
N ARG A 132 -19.93 -22.42 -42.74
CA ARG A 132 -20.83 -22.46 -43.91
C ARG A 132 -21.25 -23.88 -44.27
N ARG A 133 -20.34 -24.83 -44.08
CA ARG A 133 -20.57 -26.26 -44.29
C ARG A 133 -19.82 -27.04 -43.22
N VAL A 134 -20.46 -28.07 -42.70
CA VAL A 134 -19.93 -28.95 -41.67
C VAL A 134 -20.04 -30.36 -42.19
N LEU A 135 -18.95 -31.11 -42.15
CA LEU A 135 -18.97 -32.57 -42.12
C LEU A 135 -18.45 -33.00 -40.75
N PHE A 136 -19.24 -33.76 -40.00
CA PHE A 136 -18.89 -34.19 -38.65
C PHE A 136 -19.26 -35.65 -38.45
N ASN A 137 -18.33 -36.45 -37.96
CA ASN A 137 -18.60 -37.83 -37.57
C ASN A 137 -18.79 -37.87 -36.05
N TYR A 138 -19.99 -38.21 -35.59
CA TYR A 138 -20.37 -38.11 -34.16
C TYR A 138 -19.88 -39.27 -33.29
N GLU A 139 -19.24 -40.29 -33.88
CA GLU A 139 -18.62 -41.41 -33.17
C GLU A 139 -17.12 -41.20 -32.99
N THR A 140 -16.44 -40.67 -34.01
CA THR A 140 -14.99 -40.40 -33.99
C THR A 140 -14.63 -38.96 -33.67
N GLU A 141 -15.63 -38.08 -33.56
CA GLU A 141 -15.54 -36.63 -33.34
C GLU A 141 -14.70 -35.87 -34.39
N LYS A 142 -14.39 -36.52 -35.51
CA LYS A 142 -13.65 -35.92 -36.62
C LYS A 142 -14.56 -35.00 -37.42
N GLY A 143 -14.08 -33.78 -37.65
CA GLY A 143 -14.84 -32.71 -38.28
C GLY A 143 -14.07 -32.03 -39.42
N LYS A 144 -14.78 -31.59 -40.45
CA LYS A 144 -14.30 -30.68 -41.48
C LYS A 144 -15.29 -29.54 -41.63
N PHE A 145 -14.77 -28.33 -41.57
CA PHE A 145 -15.55 -27.11 -41.55
C PHE A 145 -15.05 -26.15 -42.65
N GLU A 146 -15.96 -25.54 -43.39
CA GLU A 146 -15.67 -24.54 -44.42
C GLU A 146 -16.04 -23.14 -43.93
N ALA A 147 -15.04 -22.25 -43.87
CA ALA A 147 -15.13 -20.93 -43.24
C ALA A 147 -15.58 -21.01 -41.77
N ALA A 148 -14.75 -21.64 -40.94
CA ALA A 148 -15.05 -21.83 -39.53
C ALA A 148 -14.45 -20.73 -38.66
N ARG A 149 -15.24 -20.30 -37.69
CA ARG A 149 -14.79 -19.50 -36.54
C ARG A 149 -14.70 -20.41 -35.32
N VAL A 150 -13.52 -20.45 -34.72
CA VAL A 150 -13.25 -21.23 -33.51
C VAL A 150 -12.85 -20.25 -32.41
N GLN A 151 -13.57 -20.31 -31.29
CA GLN A 151 -13.20 -19.56 -30.10
C GLN A 151 -12.21 -20.38 -29.28
N VAL A 152 -11.08 -19.77 -28.94
CA VAL A 152 -10.01 -20.34 -28.10
C VAL A 152 -9.95 -19.53 -26.80
N SER A 153 -9.38 -20.09 -25.75
CA SER A 153 -9.32 -19.56 -24.37
C SER A 153 -9.12 -18.03 -24.26
N GLU A 154 -8.25 -17.43 -25.08
CA GLU A 154 -8.01 -15.97 -25.11
C GLU A 154 -8.10 -15.30 -26.49
N GLY A 155 -8.71 -15.93 -27.50
CA GLY A 155 -8.80 -15.33 -28.83
C GLY A 155 -9.70 -16.04 -29.83
N ASN A 156 -9.84 -15.43 -31.00
CA ASN A 156 -10.63 -15.92 -32.11
C ASN A 156 -9.70 -16.42 -33.22
N LEU A 157 -9.92 -17.67 -33.63
CA LEU A 157 -9.34 -18.25 -34.83
C LEU A 157 -10.37 -18.28 -35.94
N ILE A 158 -10.00 -17.76 -37.10
CA ILE A 158 -10.84 -17.77 -38.30
C ILE A 158 -10.05 -18.47 -39.40
N GLY A 159 -10.63 -19.50 -40.00
CA GLY A 159 -9.96 -20.29 -41.04
C GLY A 159 -10.86 -20.53 -42.25
N SER A 160 -10.28 -20.57 -43.45
CA SER A 160 -11.03 -20.88 -44.68
C SER A 160 -11.41 -22.36 -44.73
N LYS A 161 -10.52 -23.24 -44.27
CA LYS A 161 -10.78 -24.67 -44.06
C LYS A 161 -10.23 -25.08 -42.71
N VAL A 162 -11.08 -25.67 -41.89
CA VAL A 162 -10.72 -26.21 -40.58
C VAL A 162 -10.95 -27.71 -40.59
N LYS A 163 -9.97 -28.48 -40.13
CA LYS A 163 -10.02 -29.94 -40.04
C LYS A 163 -9.68 -30.36 -38.62
N ASN A 164 -10.65 -30.94 -37.93
CA ASN A 164 -10.44 -31.58 -36.64
C ASN A 164 -10.07 -33.06 -36.84
N VAL A 165 -8.94 -33.49 -36.29
CA VAL A 165 -8.42 -34.87 -36.47
C VAL A 165 -8.57 -35.72 -35.21
N SER A 166 -8.61 -35.07 -34.04
CA SER A 166 -8.90 -35.62 -32.71
C SER A 166 -9.53 -34.53 -31.83
N ASP A 167 -9.95 -34.84 -30.61
CA ASP A 167 -10.32 -33.86 -29.58
C ASP A 167 -9.29 -32.72 -29.40
N SER A 168 -8.02 -33.04 -29.60
CA SER A 168 -6.85 -32.24 -29.24
C SER A 168 -6.13 -31.62 -30.45
N GLU A 169 -6.40 -32.03 -31.69
CA GLU A 169 -5.64 -31.58 -32.86
C GLU A 169 -6.51 -30.99 -33.99
N VAL A 170 -6.40 -29.67 -34.17
CA VAL A 170 -7.11 -28.92 -35.21
C VAL A 170 -6.13 -28.31 -36.21
N PHE A 171 -6.33 -28.56 -37.50
CA PHE A 171 -5.58 -27.93 -38.59
C PHE A 171 -6.41 -26.85 -39.27
N ILE A 172 -5.78 -25.73 -39.59
CA ILE A 172 -6.43 -24.54 -40.15
C ILE A 172 -5.64 -24.06 -41.38
N GLU A 173 -6.33 -23.91 -42.51
CA GLU A 173 -5.80 -23.30 -43.73
C GLU A 173 -6.27 -21.83 -43.83
N ASP A 174 -5.36 -20.96 -44.29
CA ASP A 174 -5.53 -19.49 -44.35
C ASP A 174 -6.07 -18.91 -43.04
N GLY A 175 -5.44 -19.31 -41.93
CA GLY A 175 -5.81 -18.95 -40.58
C GLY A 175 -5.51 -17.49 -40.26
N VAL A 176 -6.43 -16.88 -39.51
CA VAL A 176 -6.30 -15.57 -38.89
C VAL A 176 -6.51 -15.75 -37.39
N TYR A 177 -5.53 -15.34 -36.59
CA TYR A 177 -5.59 -15.35 -35.13
C TYR A 177 -5.57 -13.94 -34.58
N SER A 178 -6.48 -13.63 -33.66
CA SER A 178 -6.50 -12.36 -32.93
C SER A 178 -7.19 -12.52 -31.58
N THR A 179 -6.74 -11.76 -30.58
CA THR A 179 -7.49 -11.64 -29.31
C THR A 179 -8.52 -10.50 -29.36
N CYS A 180 -8.68 -9.84 -30.52
CA CYS A 180 -9.71 -8.85 -30.74
C CYS A 180 -11.06 -9.50 -31.01
N PRO A 181 -12.16 -8.80 -30.70
CA PRO A 181 -13.49 -9.25 -31.09
C PRO A 181 -13.56 -9.50 -32.59
N PRO A 182 -14.25 -10.57 -33.05
CA PRO A 182 -14.18 -11.04 -34.42
C PRO A 182 -14.88 -10.11 -35.42
N ASP A 183 -15.69 -9.16 -34.95
CA ASP A 183 -16.40 -8.20 -35.80
C ASP A 183 -15.45 -7.17 -36.43
N TYR A 184 -14.37 -6.81 -35.70
CA TYR A 184 -13.33 -5.92 -36.22
C TYR A 184 -11.96 -6.23 -35.59
N LEU A 185 -11.05 -6.73 -36.40
CA LEU A 185 -9.72 -7.15 -35.96
C LEU A 185 -8.70 -5.98 -36.06
N TYR A 186 -8.54 -5.21 -34.98
CA TYR A 186 -7.54 -4.12 -34.92
C TYR A 186 -6.09 -4.60 -35.11
N TYR A 187 -5.82 -5.87 -34.79
CA TYR A 187 -4.64 -6.58 -35.23
C TYR A 187 -4.97 -8.05 -35.43
N TYR A 188 -4.17 -8.73 -36.23
CA TYR A 188 -4.25 -10.18 -36.37
C TYR A 188 -2.97 -10.76 -36.95
N ILE A 189 -2.73 -12.04 -36.68
CA ILE A 189 -1.69 -12.83 -37.30
C ILE A 189 -2.35 -13.65 -38.40
N LYS A 190 -1.91 -13.46 -39.64
CA LYS A 190 -2.38 -14.24 -40.78
C LYS A 190 -1.31 -15.23 -41.21
N ALA A 191 -1.67 -16.49 -41.36
CA ALA A 191 -0.75 -17.55 -41.79
C ALA A 191 -1.45 -18.52 -42.74
N LYS A 192 -0.71 -19.06 -43.72
CA LYS A 192 -1.30 -20.00 -44.69
C LYS A 192 -1.69 -21.34 -44.04
N LYS A 193 -0.93 -21.78 -43.03
CA LYS A 193 -1.22 -23.00 -42.26
C LYS A 193 -1.03 -22.71 -40.78
N MET A 194 -2.02 -23.10 -39.99
CA MET A 194 -1.96 -23.12 -38.53
C MET A 194 -2.38 -24.51 -38.00
N LYS A 195 -1.89 -24.87 -36.82
CA LYS A 195 -2.27 -26.09 -36.08
C LYS A 195 -2.52 -25.71 -34.63
N VAL A 196 -3.63 -26.12 -34.06
CA VAL A 196 -3.90 -26.05 -32.61
C VAL A 196 -3.70 -27.43 -32.02
N VAL A 197 -2.99 -27.51 -30.90
CA VAL A 197 -2.73 -28.74 -30.14
C VAL A 197 -3.17 -28.54 -28.69
N ASP A 198 -3.89 -29.53 -28.15
CA ASP A 198 -4.39 -29.58 -26.76
C ASP A 198 -5.20 -28.33 -26.35
N GLU A 199 -5.81 -27.65 -27.33
CA GLU A 199 -6.54 -26.38 -27.16
C GLU A 199 -5.70 -25.18 -26.66
N ASP A 200 -4.45 -25.42 -26.27
CA ASP A 200 -3.58 -24.48 -25.56
C ASP A 200 -2.28 -24.09 -26.33
N GLU A 201 -2.02 -24.69 -27.50
CA GLU A 201 -0.86 -24.35 -28.33
C GLU A 201 -1.22 -24.11 -29.81
N LEU A 202 -1.04 -22.87 -30.29
CA LEU A 202 -1.23 -22.50 -31.70
C LEU A 202 0.11 -22.42 -32.45
N PHE A 203 0.36 -23.35 -33.36
CA PHE A 203 1.48 -23.32 -34.29
C PHE A 203 1.09 -22.64 -35.60
N PHE A 204 2.01 -21.88 -36.20
CA PHE A 204 1.81 -21.25 -37.50
C PHE A 204 3.04 -21.38 -38.40
N SER A 205 2.80 -21.38 -39.71
CA SER A 205 3.86 -21.34 -40.73
C SER A 205 3.64 -20.17 -41.68
N ASN A 206 4.74 -19.46 -41.99
CA ASN A 206 4.77 -18.29 -42.87
C ASN A 206 3.73 -17.23 -42.47
N ALA A 207 3.73 -16.87 -41.19
CA ALA A 207 2.79 -15.93 -40.61
C ALA A 207 3.27 -14.49 -40.78
N ARG A 208 2.33 -13.55 -40.89
CA ARG A 208 2.58 -12.12 -40.89
C ARG A 208 1.59 -11.44 -39.95
N LEU A 209 2.11 -10.50 -39.15
CA LEU A 209 1.30 -9.65 -38.31
C LEU A 209 0.70 -8.51 -39.14
N TYR A 210 -0.57 -8.20 -38.90
CA TYR A 210 -1.27 -7.05 -39.45
C TYR A 210 -1.77 -6.19 -38.30
N ILE A 211 -1.56 -4.88 -38.38
CA ILE A 211 -2.09 -3.89 -37.42
C ILE A 211 -2.90 -2.89 -38.24
N LEU A 212 -4.19 -2.74 -37.93
CA LEU A 212 -5.13 -1.92 -38.72
C LEU A 212 -5.09 -2.27 -40.22
N ASP A 213 -5.05 -3.58 -40.54
CA ASP A 213 -4.88 -4.12 -41.89
C ASP A 213 -3.57 -3.77 -42.61
N ILE A 214 -2.63 -3.09 -41.93
CA ILE A 214 -1.30 -2.78 -42.48
C ILE A 214 -0.37 -3.97 -42.19
N PRO A 215 0.22 -4.61 -43.22
CA PRO A 215 1.17 -5.70 -43.03
C PRO A 215 2.44 -5.19 -42.34
N TYR A 216 2.77 -5.77 -41.19
CA TYR A 216 4.05 -5.52 -40.54
C TYR A 216 5.19 -6.10 -41.39
N PRO A 217 6.37 -5.44 -41.51
CA PRO A 217 7.41 -5.82 -42.46
C PRO A 217 7.98 -7.23 -42.23
N LEU A 218 7.92 -7.72 -40.99
CA LEU A 218 8.51 -8.99 -40.59
C LEU A 218 7.56 -10.17 -40.89
N VAL A 219 8.10 -11.17 -41.61
CA VAL A 219 7.43 -12.46 -41.88
C VAL A 219 8.06 -13.53 -41.01
N PHE A 220 7.23 -14.29 -40.31
CA PHE A 220 7.64 -15.37 -39.43
C PHE A 220 7.53 -16.71 -40.18
N PRO A 221 8.64 -17.35 -40.58
CA PRO A 221 8.59 -18.59 -41.36
C PRO A 221 7.93 -19.73 -40.57
N PHE A 222 8.10 -19.76 -39.25
CA PHE A 222 7.44 -20.68 -38.33
C PHE A 222 7.41 -20.05 -36.92
N GLY A 223 6.42 -20.42 -36.12
CA GLY A 223 6.33 -20.01 -34.71
C GLY A 223 5.17 -20.68 -34.01
N TYR A 224 5.05 -20.42 -32.70
CA TYR A 224 3.92 -20.86 -31.90
C TYR A 224 3.48 -19.75 -30.94
N VAL A 225 2.17 -19.62 -30.73
CA VAL A 225 1.54 -18.81 -29.70
C VAL A 225 0.99 -19.79 -28.67
N PRO A 226 1.58 -19.87 -27.46
CA PRO A 226 0.92 -20.56 -26.36
C PRO A 226 -0.35 -19.77 -26.00
N THR A 227 -1.50 -20.42 -26.00
CA THR A 227 -2.79 -19.79 -25.66
C THR A 227 -3.04 -19.79 -24.15
N ASP A 228 -2.20 -20.47 -23.36
CA ASP A 228 -2.09 -20.29 -21.92
C ASP A 228 -1.25 -19.06 -21.52
N ILE A 229 -1.81 -18.22 -20.63
CA ILE A 229 -1.09 -17.10 -20.03
C ILE A 229 -0.04 -17.62 -19.07
N GLU A 230 1.19 -17.78 -19.54
CA GLU A 230 2.33 -17.77 -18.63
C GLU A 230 2.44 -16.37 -18.02
N LYS A 231 1.94 -16.21 -16.78
CA LYS A 231 2.07 -15.00 -15.95
C LYS A 231 3.55 -14.61 -15.65
N LYS A 232 4.51 -15.32 -16.23
CA LYS A 232 5.94 -15.39 -15.86
C LYS A 232 6.81 -15.21 -17.11
N ARG A 233 6.77 -14.04 -17.75
CA ARG A 233 7.54 -13.75 -18.97
C ARG A 233 8.33 -12.46 -18.88
N SER A 234 9.48 -12.47 -19.55
CA SER A 234 10.35 -11.31 -19.77
C SER A 234 9.95 -10.60 -21.06
N GLY A 235 10.25 -9.30 -21.17
CA GLY A 235 9.79 -8.51 -22.28
C GLY A 235 10.13 -7.03 -22.28
N MET A 236 10.12 -6.41 -23.46
CA MET A 236 10.26 -4.97 -23.62
C MET A 236 9.07 -4.21 -23.02
N LEU A 237 9.37 -3.11 -22.34
CA LEU A 237 8.38 -2.19 -21.77
C LEU A 237 7.71 -1.37 -22.87
N THR A 238 6.49 -0.89 -22.61
CA THR A 238 5.77 -0.04 -23.57
C THR A 238 6.33 1.38 -23.55
N PRO A 239 6.87 1.89 -24.68
CA PRO A 239 7.32 3.27 -24.73
C PRO A 239 6.16 4.25 -24.56
N THR A 240 6.45 5.41 -23.99
CA THR A 240 5.50 6.52 -23.79
C THR A 240 6.06 7.76 -24.46
N TYR A 241 5.30 8.36 -25.38
CA TYR A 241 5.69 9.63 -25.99
C TYR A 241 5.45 10.74 -24.97
N ALA A 242 6.47 11.55 -24.74
CA ALA A 242 6.44 12.60 -23.75
C ALA A 242 6.79 13.94 -24.39
N TYR A 243 6.10 14.99 -23.96
CA TYR A 243 6.58 16.35 -24.07
C TYR A 243 6.71 16.91 -22.67
N GLN A 244 7.86 17.52 -22.37
CA GLN A 244 8.14 18.16 -21.09
C GLN A 244 8.65 19.58 -21.36
N GLY A 245 7.83 20.57 -21.00
CA GLY A 245 8.19 21.99 -21.13
C GLY A 245 9.16 22.47 -20.04
N GLN A 246 9.29 21.70 -18.97
CA GLN A 246 10.21 22.00 -17.86
C GLN A 246 11.66 21.65 -18.23
N GLN A 247 12.61 22.49 -17.80
CA GLN A 247 14.07 22.32 -17.99
C GLN A 247 14.49 22.22 -19.47
N SER A 248 13.63 22.68 -20.39
CA SER A 248 13.85 22.57 -21.84
C SER A 248 14.08 21.13 -22.33
N ARG A 249 13.57 20.11 -21.60
CA ARG A 249 13.75 18.71 -22.01
C ARG A 249 13.16 18.43 -23.40
N GLY A 250 12.00 19.04 -23.69
CA GLY A 250 11.36 19.00 -25.00
C GLY A 250 10.59 17.70 -25.24
N ILE A 251 10.67 17.19 -26.46
CA ILE A 251 10.01 15.93 -26.84
C ILE A 251 10.92 14.76 -26.40
N GLY A 252 10.34 13.69 -25.90
CA GLY A 252 11.08 12.52 -25.48
C GLY A 252 10.29 11.23 -25.63
N LEU A 253 11.01 10.13 -25.42
CA LEU A 253 10.47 8.79 -25.37
C LEU A 253 10.82 8.21 -24.01
N GLN A 254 9.81 7.97 -23.20
CA GLN A 254 9.92 7.43 -21.85
C GLN A 254 9.66 5.93 -21.82
N ASN A 255 10.08 5.28 -20.74
CA ASN A 255 9.81 3.88 -20.44
C ASN A 255 10.37 2.92 -21.52
N LEU A 256 11.52 3.27 -22.09
CA LEU A 256 12.30 2.38 -22.94
C LEU A 256 13.05 1.40 -22.06
N GLY A 257 12.70 0.13 -22.11
CA GLY A 257 13.29 -0.81 -21.18
C GLY A 257 12.93 -2.25 -21.38
N TRP A 258 13.44 -3.08 -20.47
CA TRP A 258 13.26 -4.52 -20.45
C TRP A 258 12.86 -4.97 -19.05
N PHE A 259 11.75 -5.68 -18.98
CA PHE A 259 11.33 -6.47 -17.83
C PHE A 259 11.90 -7.89 -17.95
N GLN A 260 12.54 -8.38 -16.90
CA GLN A 260 13.11 -9.72 -16.82
C GLN A 260 12.45 -10.50 -15.67
N TYR A 261 11.76 -11.57 -16.02
CA TYR A 261 11.43 -12.65 -15.09
C TYR A 261 12.63 -13.60 -15.00
N PHE A 262 13.26 -13.72 -13.83
CA PHE A 262 14.36 -14.67 -13.61
C PHE A 262 13.85 -16.00 -13.07
N ASN A 263 13.00 -15.94 -12.04
CA ASN A 263 12.32 -17.08 -11.43
C ASN A 263 11.14 -16.60 -10.55
N ASP A 264 10.45 -17.54 -9.89
CA ASP A 264 9.26 -17.26 -9.07
C ASP A 264 9.49 -16.36 -7.86
N TYR A 265 10.75 -16.15 -7.49
CA TYR A 265 11.15 -15.36 -6.34
C TYR A 265 11.87 -14.07 -6.71
N LEU A 266 12.20 -13.84 -7.98
CA LEU A 266 13.02 -12.71 -8.43
C LEU A 266 12.61 -12.22 -9.83
N THR A 267 12.28 -10.94 -9.92
CA THR A 267 12.06 -10.21 -11.16
C THR A 267 12.92 -8.94 -11.19
N GLY A 268 13.26 -8.48 -12.38
CA GLY A 268 13.98 -7.24 -12.60
C GLY A 268 13.35 -6.42 -13.71
N GLU A 269 13.56 -5.13 -13.70
CA GLU A 269 13.16 -4.19 -14.73
C GLU A 269 14.25 -3.13 -14.86
N VAL A 270 14.64 -2.82 -16.09
CA VAL A 270 15.48 -1.66 -16.37
C VAL A 270 14.76 -0.84 -17.41
N ASN A 271 14.53 0.44 -17.11
CA ASN A 271 13.90 1.38 -18.02
C ASN A 271 14.68 2.69 -18.08
N GLY A 272 14.45 3.44 -19.15
CA GLY A 272 15.04 4.74 -19.34
C GLY A 272 14.21 5.65 -20.21
N ASP A 273 14.47 6.94 -20.03
CA ASP A 273 13.83 8.02 -20.76
C ASP A 273 14.90 8.80 -21.51
N ILE A 274 14.61 9.17 -22.75
CA ILE A 274 15.48 9.98 -23.60
C ILE A 274 14.70 11.18 -24.13
N TYR A 275 15.33 12.34 -24.18
CA TYR A 275 14.72 13.57 -24.64
C TYR A 275 15.55 14.26 -25.73
N THR A 276 14.93 15.09 -26.56
CA THR A 276 15.57 15.84 -27.65
C THR A 276 16.65 16.81 -27.17
N SER A 277 16.55 17.26 -25.92
CA SER A 277 17.58 18.06 -25.23
C SER A 277 18.90 17.30 -24.95
N GLY A 278 18.91 15.97 -25.15
CA GLY A 278 20.02 15.10 -24.74
C GLY A 278 19.96 14.66 -23.28
N SER A 279 18.99 15.15 -22.50
CA SER A 279 18.72 14.67 -21.14
C SER A 279 18.27 13.20 -21.17
N TYR A 280 18.71 12.42 -20.19
CA TYR A 280 18.29 11.03 -20.04
C TYR A 280 18.09 10.62 -18.58
N TYR A 281 17.20 9.66 -18.38
CA TYR A 281 16.92 9.04 -17.10
C TYR A 281 17.05 7.52 -17.23
N LEU A 282 17.58 6.87 -16.21
CA LEU A 282 17.72 5.42 -16.09
C LEU A 282 17.21 4.99 -14.73
N ASN A 283 16.41 3.92 -14.73
CA ASN A 283 15.79 3.39 -13.54
C ASN A 283 15.83 1.86 -13.56
N GLY A 284 16.42 1.26 -12.54
CA GLY A 284 16.51 -0.18 -12.35
C GLY A 284 15.70 -0.61 -11.14
N ILE A 285 14.77 -1.55 -11.32
CA ILE A 285 13.94 -2.11 -10.25
C ILE A 285 14.21 -3.60 -10.16
N VAL A 286 14.52 -4.09 -8.96
CA VAL A 286 14.63 -5.52 -8.67
C VAL A 286 13.63 -5.86 -7.59
N GLN A 287 12.74 -6.82 -7.84
CA GLN A 287 11.74 -7.26 -6.88
C GLN A 287 12.01 -8.71 -6.53
N TYR A 288 11.97 -9.03 -5.24
CA TYR A 288 12.15 -10.39 -4.78
C TYR A 288 11.14 -10.75 -3.69
N ARG A 289 10.70 -12.00 -3.67
CA ARG A 289 9.72 -12.48 -2.70
C ARG A 289 9.79 -13.99 -2.56
N ASN A 290 10.06 -14.46 -1.35
CA ASN A 290 9.80 -15.82 -0.91
C ASN A 290 8.71 -15.82 0.17
N GLN A 291 7.63 -16.57 -0.07
CA GLN A 291 6.47 -16.61 0.82
C GLN A 291 6.90 -17.00 2.25
N ASN A 292 6.38 -16.29 3.24
CA ASN A 292 6.65 -16.48 4.67
C ASN A 292 8.11 -16.29 5.12
N SER A 293 9.04 -15.95 4.22
CA SER A 293 10.46 -15.77 4.56
C SER A 293 10.88 -14.32 4.36
N PHE A 294 10.88 -13.81 3.13
CA PHE A 294 11.32 -12.45 2.85
C PHE A 294 10.66 -11.88 1.60
N SER A 295 10.55 -10.55 1.54
CA SER A 295 10.05 -9.83 0.37
C SER A 295 10.64 -8.43 0.34
N GLY A 296 10.92 -7.92 -0.85
CA GLY A 296 11.46 -6.59 -1.00
C GLY A 296 11.55 -6.11 -2.44
N SER A 297 11.95 -4.85 -2.58
CA SER A 297 12.21 -4.19 -3.85
C SER A 297 13.39 -3.24 -3.70
N ILE A 298 14.30 -3.28 -4.64
CA ILE A 298 15.40 -2.31 -4.80
C ILE A 298 15.08 -1.47 -6.03
N ASN A 299 15.14 -0.15 -5.91
CA ASN A 299 15.03 0.79 -7.02
C ASN A 299 16.28 1.69 -7.02
N ILE A 300 16.95 1.78 -8.16
CA ILE A 300 18.11 2.63 -8.40
C ILE A 300 17.75 3.57 -9.54
N GLY A 301 17.78 4.88 -9.27
CA GLY A 301 17.51 5.91 -10.27
C GLY A 301 18.73 6.78 -10.54
N TYR A 302 18.94 7.13 -11.80
CA TYR A 302 20.01 8.00 -12.25
C TYR A 302 19.46 8.91 -13.35
N SER A 303 19.57 10.23 -13.19
CA SER A 303 19.29 11.18 -14.27
C SER A 303 20.49 12.06 -14.56
N ASN A 304 20.59 12.44 -15.83
CA ASN A 304 21.52 13.44 -16.29
C ASN A 304 20.75 14.41 -17.18
N GLU A 305 20.69 15.66 -16.73
CA GLU A 305 19.97 16.74 -17.39
C GLU A 305 20.93 17.72 -18.05
N ARG A 306 20.60 18.06 -19.29
CA ARG A 306 21.24 19.10 -20.09
C ARG A 306 20.19 19.71 -21.01
N GLY A 307 20.20 21.03 -21.14
CA GLY A 307 19.25 21.78 -21.98
C GLY A 307 19.91 22.56 -23.13
N LEU A 308 21.23 22.71 -23.11
CA LEU A 308 22.05 23.45 -24.09
C LEU A 308 23.17 22.56 -24.65
N GLU A 309 23.76 22.97 -25.76
CA GLU A 309 24.96 22.31 -26.29
C GLU A 309 26.19 22.67 -25.46
N LYS A 310 27.20 21.79 -25.42
CA LYS A 310 28.43 22.01 -24.65
C LYS A 310 29.18 23.29 -25.04
N THR A 311 28.93 23.80 -26.23
CA THR A 311 29.54 25.01 -26.80
C THR A 311 28.79 26.29 -26.42
N ASP A 312 27.58 26.19 -25.88
CA ASP A 312 26.74 27.35 -25.60
C ASP A 312 27.13 28.01 -24.25
N PRO A 313 27.17 29.35 -24.17
CA PRO A 313 27.31 30.04 -22.90
C PRO A 313 26.16 29.66 -21.96
N GLY A 314 26.49 29.10 -20.79
CA GLY A 314 25.49 28.64 -19.81
C GLY A 314 25.16 27.14 -19.86
N TYR A 315 25.94 26.33 -20.60
CA TYR A 315 25.87 24.88 -20.48
C TYR A 315 26.08 24.42 -19.03
N GLU A 316 25.11 23.68 -18.50
CA GLU A 316 25.18 23.03 -17.21
C GLU A 316 24.74 21.57 -17.36
N GLU A 317 25.47 20.67 -16.69
CA GLU A 317 25.16 19.24 -16.64
C GLU A 317 24.84 18.87 -15.20
N ILE A 318 23.59 18.44 -14.98
CA ILE A 318 23.09 18.18 -13.64
C ILE A 318 22.82 16.69 -13.50
N THR A 319 23.54 16.05 -12.57
CA THR A 319 23.39 14.61 -12.30
C THR A 319 22.64 14.38 -11.00
N GLN A 320 21.59 13.55 -11.05
CA GLN A 320 20.80 13.19 -9.89
C GLN A 320 20.82 11.67 -9.68
N LYS A 321 20.83 11.25 -8.41
CA LYS A 321 20.93 9.83 -8.04
C LYS A 321 19.91 9.51 -6.97
N SER A 322 19.31 8.31 -7.03
CA SER A 322 18.47 7.77 -5.97
C SER A 322 18.69 6.28 -5.76
N LEU A 323 18.53 5.85 -4.52
CA LEU A 323 18.50 4.46 -4.08
C LEU A 323 17.33 4.30 -3.11
N SER A 324 16.36 3.47 -3.48
CA SER A 324 15.28 3.04 -2.62
C SER A 324 15.35 1.54 -2.40
N LEU A 325 15.44 1.10 -1.16
CA LEU A 325 15.36 -0.31 -0.76
C LEU A 325 14.21 -0.49 0.22
N ARG A 326 13.28 -1.36 -0.14
CA ARG A 326 12.26 -1.88 0.77
C ARG A 326 12.53 -3.35 0.99
N HIS A 327 12.68 -3.77 2.23
CA HIS A 327 12.91 -5.17 2.60
C HIS A 327 12.10 -5.51 3.84
N ARG A 328 11.50 -6.69 3.85
CA ARG A 328 10.83 -7.28 4.99
C ARG A 328 11.16 -8.76 5.03
N GLN A 329 11.67 -9.22 6.16
CA GLN A 329 12.00 -10.61 6.40
C GLN A 329 11.43 -11.07 7.73
N THR A 330 10.74 -12.19 7.69
CA THR A 330 10.35 -12.96 8.87
C THR A 330 11.44 -13.99 9.08
N ILE A 331 12.28 -13.79 10.09
CA ILE A 331 13.37 -14.73 10.43
C ILE A 331 12.76 -15.93 11.18
N SER A 332 11.79 -15.67 12.05
CA SER A 332 10.96 -16.67 12.73
C SER A 332 9.60 -16.05 13.12
N PRO A 333 8.62 -16.81 13.66
CA PRO A 333 7.38 -16.24 14.21
C PRO A 333 7.61 -15.17 15.32
N TYR A 334 8.83 -15.14 15.85
CA TYR A 334 9.27 -14.33 16.97
C TYR A 334 10.26 -13.23 16.56
N ALA A 335 10.87 -13.33 15.38
CA ALA A 335 11.92 -12.44 14.90
C ALA A 335 11.60 -11.89 13.51
N SER A 336 11.68 -10.58 13.34
CA SER A 336 11.48 -9.92 12.04
C SER A 336 12.48 -8.80 11.81
N LEU A 337 12.86 -8.62 10.55
CA LEU A 337 13.70 -7.55 10.06
C LEU A 337 12.91 -6.76 9.02
N SER A 338 12.93 -5.44 9.10
CA SER A 338 12.44 -4.58 8.03
C SER A 338 13.38 -3.43 7.78
N ALA A 339 13.60 -3.11 6.51
CA ALA A 339 14.37 -1.96 6.08
C ALA A 339 13.58 -1.15 5.05
N ASN A 340 13.62 0.17 5.21
CA ASN A 340 13.13 1.16 4.27
C ASN A 340 14.25 2.18 4.11
N VAL A 341 15.12 1.99 3.13
CA VAL A 341 16.22 2.92 2.84
C VAL A 341 15.80 3.78 1.66
N ASN A 342 15.93 5.08 1.80
CA ASN A 342 15.73 6.07 0.76
C ASN A 342 16.90 7.06 0.85
N LEU A 343 17.80 6.98 -0.12
CA LEU A 343 18.92 7.89 -0.28
C LEU A 343 18.76 8.56 -1.64
N ARG A 344 18.85 9.89 -1.68
CA ARG A 344 18.72 10.63 -2.93
C ARG A 344 19.49 11.94 -2.86
N THR A 345 19.84 12.47 -4.02
CA THR A 345 20.28 13.87 -4.14
C THR A 345 19.12 14.81 -3.84
N ALA A 346 19.44 16.03 -3.38
CA ALA A 346 18.46 17.02 -2.92
C ALA A 346 17.37 17.30 -3.97
N ASP A 347 17.80 17.53 -5.20
CA ASP A 347 16.94 17.89 -6.32
C ASP A 347 16.33 16.68 -7.07
N TYR A 348 16.55 15.45 -6.60
CA TYR A 348 16.12 14.27 -7.36
C TYR A 348 14.62 14.30 -7.67
N PHE A 349 13.77 14.61 -6.68
CA PHE A 349 12.31 14.66 -6.90
C PHE A 349 11.86 15.92 -7.64
N THR A 350 12.47 17.09 -7.38
CA THR A 350 12.17 18.31 -8.14
C THR A 350 12.60 18.21 -9.61
N ARG A 351 13.37 17.19 -9.99
CA ARG A 351 13.77 16.99 -11.38
C ARG A 351 13.13 15.78 -12.04
N ASN A 352 12.93 14.70 -11.30
CA ASN A 352 12.49 13.41 -11.85
C ASN A 352 11.10 12.94 -11.39
N SER A 353 10.44 13.63 -10.44
CA SER A 353 9.07 13.30 -10.05
C SER A 353 8.05 14.26 -10.67
N TYR A 354 6.90 13.72 -11.06
CA TYR A 354 5.72 14.45 -11.54
C TYR A 354 4.65 14.60 -10.45
N ASP A 355 4.89 14.01 -9.27
CA ASP A 355 4.01 14.10 -8.12
C ASP A 355 4.32 15.36 -7.31
N VAL A 356 3.29 16.14 -6.95
CA VAL A 356 3.45 17.44 -6.28
C VAL A 356 4.00 17.26 -4.86
N GLU A 357 3.60 16.19 -4.17
CA GLU A 357 4.07 15.90 -2.82
C GLU A 357 5.54 15.49 -2.81
N ASP A 358 5.97 14.64 -3.74
CA ASP A 358 7.38 14.25 -3.86
C ASP A 358 8.27 15.48 -4.07
N ARG A 359 7.83 16.40 -4.94
CA ARG A 359 8.59 17.61 -5.31
C ARG A 359 8.69 18.62 -4.16
N ALA A 360 7.68 18.68 -3.30
CA ALA A 360 7.70 19.52 -2.10
C ALA A 360 8.53 18.89 -0.96
N GLU A 361 8.98 17.64 -1.09
CA GLU A 361 9.70 16.93 -0.05
C GLU A 361 11.17 17.38 0.05
N THR A 362 11.50 18.11 1.12
CA THR A 362 12.85 18.62 1.40
C THR A 362 13.68 17.70 2.32
N SER A 363 13.20 16.51 2.62
CA SER A 363 13.90 15.56 3.50
C SER A 363 13.85 14.14 2.97
N SER A 364 14.89 13.35 3.21
CA SER A 364 14.83 11.90 3.01
C SER A 364 14.90 11.16 4.34
N ARG A 365 14.17 10.05 4.45
CA ARG A 365 14.09 9.25 5.67
C ARG A 365 14.41 7.80 5.33
N SER A 366 15.40 7.24 6.02
CA SER A 366 15.69 5.82 5.98
C SER A 366 15.54 5.20 7.37
N SER A 367 15.07 3.97 7.44
CA SER A 367 15.01 3.20 8.67
C SER A 367 15.33 1.72 8.45
N ILE A 368 15.98 1.13 9.44
CA ILE A 368 16.18 -0.32 9.56
C ILE A 368 15.70 -0.70 10.95
N SER A 369 14.93 -1.77 11.09
CA SER A 369 14.39 -2.23 12.35
C SER A 369 14.38 -3.74 12.44
N TYR A 370 14.94 -4.26 13.52
CA TYR A 370 14.88 -5.64 13.94
C TYR A 370 14.00 -5.73 15.19
N ASN A 371 13.07 -6.69 15.21
CA ASN A 371 12.19 -6.93 16.33
C ASN A 371 12.25 -8.40 16.71
N TYR A 372 12.45 -8.68 17.99
CA TYR A 372 12.42 -10.00 18.58
C TYR A 372 11.48 -10.02 19.77
N LYS A 373 10.53 -10.95 19.76
CA LYS A 373 9.59 -11.19 20.83
C LYS A 373 9.83 -12.61 21.35
N GLN A 374 10.24 -12.76 22.61
CA GLN A 374 10.45 -14.10 23.16
C GLN A 374 9.13 -14.93 23.09
N PRO A 375 9.19 -16.25 22.83
CA PRO A 375 7.99 -17.06 22.56
C PRO A 375 6.87 -17.02 23.60
N GLU A 376 7.22 -16.97 24.88
CA GLU A 376 6.29 -16.87 26.02
C GLU A 376 5.92 -15.42 26.36
N ASN A 377 6.38 -14.47 25.54
CA ASN A 377 6.18 -13.03 25.70
C ASN A 377 6.71 -12.50 27.04
N LEU A 378 7.79 -13.08 27.57
CA LEU A 378 8.43 -12.63 28.81
C LEU A 378 9.21 -11.33 28.64
N TYR A 379 9.76 -11.10 27.46
CA TYR A 379 10.41 -9.87 27.09
C TYR A 379 10.33 -9.65 25.58
N ASN A 380 10.51 -8.40 25.19
CA ASN A 380 10.72 -8.02 23.82
C ASN A 380 12.03 -7.23 23.70
N PHE A 381 12.66 -7.39 22.54
CA PHE A 381 13.85 -6.67 22.14
C PHE A 381 13.59 -6.07 20.76
N SER A 382 13.93 -4.82 20.57
CA SER A 382 13.89 -4.17 19.26
C SER A 382 15.15 -3.36 19.08
N ALA A 383 15.72 -3.37 17.88
CA ALA A 383 16.85 -2.53 17.51
C ALA A 383 16.47 -1.80 16.24
N SER A 384 16.64 -0.48 16.21
CA SER A 384 16.30 0.32 15.04
C SER A 384 17.36 1.39 14.78
N SER A 385 17.57 1.71 13.52
CA SER A 385 18.38 2.85 13.10
C SER A 385 17.56 3.70 12.17
N ARG A 386 17.61 5.02 12.36
CA ARG A 386 16.87 5.99 11.56
C ARG A 386 17.80 7.09 11.08
N LEU A 387 17.93 7.21 9.77
CA LEU A 387 18.65 8.30 9.10
C LEU A 387 17.61 9.32 8.60
N VAL A 388 17.85 10.59 8.87
CA VAL A 388 17.08 11.71 8.32
C VAL A 388 18.06 12.68 7.68
N GLN A 389 17.89 12.92 6.39
CA GLN A 389 18.61 13.94 5.63
C GLN A 389 17.66 15.12 5.43
N ASN A 390 18.12 16.33 5.72
CA ASN A 390 17.41 17.57 5.42
C ASN A 390 18.18 18.30 4.32
N PHE A 391 17.58 18.38 3.15
CA PHE A 391 18.21 18.98 1.98
C PHE A 391 18.19 20.51 2.00
N PHE A 392 17.38 21.13 2.86
CA PHE A 392 17.33 22.59 2.98
C PHE A 392 18.61 23.19 3.60
N ASN A 393 19.22 22.47 4.55
CA ASN A 393 20.44 22.91 5.26
C ASN A 393 21.56 21.87 5.21
N ASN A 394 21.47 20.92 4.28
CA ASN A 394 22.41 19.81 4.08
C ASN A 394 22.77 19.02 5.35
N SER A 395 21.88 19.00 6.36
CA SER A 395 22.12 18.30 7.62
C SER A 395 21.66 16.86 7.57
N THR A 396 22.39 15.98 8.26
CA THR A 396 22.05 14.56 8.37
C THR A 396 22.11 14.11 9.83
N THR A 397 21.03 13.49 10.31
CA THR A 397 20.99 12.86 11.64
C THR A 397 20.75 11.37 11.51
N LEU A 398 21.64 10.57 12.10
CA LEU A 398 21.49 9.13 12.26
C LEU A 398 21.25 8.82 13.74
N ASN A 399 20.03 8.45 14.09
CA ASN A 399 19.69 7.91 15.41
C ASN A 399 19.69 6.39 15.32
N GLY A 400 20.77 5.74 15.73
CA GLY A 400 20.93 4.30 15.49
C GLY A 400 22.33 3.77 15.79
N PRO A 401 22.45 2.57 16.39
CA PRO A 401 21.35 1.72 16.84
C PRO A 401 20.66 2.25 18.10
N ARG A 402 19.32 2.38 18.03
CA ARG A 402 18.43 2.50 19.17
C ARG A 402 17.91 1.11 19.52
N ALA A 403 18.37 0.55 20.63
CA ALA A 403 17.96 -0.76 21.10
C ALA A 403 17.07 -0.64 22.33
N THR A 404 15.85 -1.17 22.25
CA THR A 404 14.89 -1.20 23.35
C THR A 404 14.72 -2.64 23.83
N PHE A 405 14.87 -2.86 25.13
CA PHE A 405 14.58 -4.11 25.80
C PHE A 405 13.50 -3.87 26.85
N SER A 406 12.35 -4.52 26.71
CA SER A 406 11.22 -4.37 27.63
C SER A 406 10.82 -5.72 28.20
N LEU A 407 10.74 -5.80 29.52
CA LEU A 407 10.19 -6.96 30.20
C LEU A 407 8.65 -6.94 30.17
N LYS A 408 8.04 -8.12 30.22
CA LYS A 408 6.61 -8.28 30.50
C LYS A 408 6.29 -7.61 31.83
N THR A 409 5.14 -6.92 31.89
CA THR A 409 4.64 -6.37 33.15
C THR A 409 4.56 -7.45 34.21
N ILE A 410 5.21 -7.22 35.34
CA ILE A 410 5.21 -8.12 36.49
C ILE A 410 4.11 -7.64 37.43
N SER A 411 3.14 -8.49 37.74
CA SER A 411 2.07 -8.19 38.70
C SER A 411 2.24 -9.11 39.92
N PRO A 412 3.14 -8.78 40.86
CA PRO A 412 3.65 -9.73 41.86
C PRO A 412 2.58 -10.26 42.83
N PHE A 413 1.47 -9.54 42.99
CA PHE A 413 0.40 -9.91 43.91
C PHE A 413 -0.94 -10.16 43.20
N GLN A 414 -0.93 -10.30 41.87
CA GLN A 414 -2.16 -10.60 41.14
C GLN A 414 -2.63 -12.01 41.51
N ASN A 415 -3.84 -12.11 42.05
CA ASN A 415 -4.47 -13.39 42.38
C ASN A 415 -5.27 -13.91 41.17
N GLU A 416 -5.38 -15.24 41.02
CA GLU A 416 -6.13 -15.91 39.96
C GLU A 416 -7.65 -15.99 40.23
N GLY A 417 -8.11 -15.50 41.40
CA GLY A 417 -9.51 -15.50 41.82
C GLY A 417 -10.40 -14.41 41.18
N SER A 418 -11.67 -14.36 41.59
CA SER A 418 -12.68 -13.44 41.04
C SER A 418 -12.35 -11.96 41.31
N SER A 419 -12.76 -11.08 40.38
CA SER A 419 -12.51 -9.63 40.43
C SER A 419 -13.11 -8.92 41.66
N GLN A 420 -14.01 -9.56 42.42
CA GLN A 420 -14.73 -8.94 43.53
C GLN A 420 -13.92 -8.90 44.83
N ASP A 421 -12.91 -9.77 45.00
CA ASP A 421 -12.05 -9.81 46.20
C ASP A 421 -10.66 -9.19 45.96
N GLN A 422 -10.50 -8.39 44.90
CA GLN A 422 -9.23 -7.76 44.58
C GLN A 422 -8.92 -6.63 45.57
N LYS A 423 -7.84 -6.80 46.34
CA LYS A 423 -7.29 -5.76 47.21
C LYS A 423 -6.39 -4.82 46.40
N TRP A 424 -6.17 -3.61 46.91
CA TRP A 424 -5.37 -2.58 46.21
C TRP A 424 -3.98 -3.09 45.78
N TYR A 425 -3.33 -3.91 46.62
CA TYR A 425 -2.01 -4.44 46.33
C TYR A 425 -2.01 -5.48 45.19
N ASN A 426 -3.14 -6.14 44.93
CA ASN A 426 -3.30 -7.05 43.78
C ASN A 426 -3.26 -6.29 42.44
N THR A 427 -3.43 -4.97 42.46
CA THR A 427 -3.38 -4.09 41.28
C THR A 427 -1.99 -3.46 41.07
N ILE A 428 -1.01 -3.83 41.90
CA ILE A 428 0.38 -3.41 41.73
C ILE A 428 0.97 -4.09 40.50
N SER A 429 1.51 -3.29 39.60
CA SER A 429 2.23 -3.74 38.42
C SER A 429 3.56 -3.01 38.29
N LEU A 430 4.59 -3.75 37.92
CA LEU A 430 5.94 -3.27 37.68
C LEU A 430 6.27 -3.42 36.19
N THR A 431 6.77 -2.35 35.60
CA THR A 431 7.27 -2.31 34.23
C THR A 431 8.76 -1.99 34.27
N TYR A 432 9.55 -2.64 33.43
CA TYR A 432 10.98 -2.36 33.30
C TYR A 432 11.36 -2.32 31.83
N ASN A 433 11.92 -1.18 31.42
CA ASN A 433 12.28 -0.88 30.03
C ASN A 433 13.71 -0.33 29.99
N ASN A 434 14.48 -0.75 29.00
CA ASN A 434 15.83 -0.25 28.76
C ASN A 434 15.89 0.26 27.33
N GLN A 435 16.54 1.40 27.12
CA GLN A 435 16.74 2.03 25.83
C GLN A 435 18.20 2.45 25.71
N LEU A 436 18.96 1.74 24.89
CA LEU A 436 20.23 2.21 24.36
C LEU A 436 19.93 3.14 23.19
N GLU A 437 20.60 4.28 23.11
CA GLU A 437 20.52 5.17 21.95
C GLU A 437 21.90 5.70 21.59
N THR A 438 22.21 5.70 20.32
CA THR A 438 23.36 6.40 19.75
C THR A 438 22.89 7.38 18.69
N GLN A 439 23.60 8.50 18.58
CA GLN A 439 23.26 9.57 17.66
C GLN A 439 24.53 10.11 17.00
N PHE A 440 24.48 10.20 15.67
CA PHE A 440 25.44 10.91 14.83
C PHE A 440 24.72 12.09 14.18
N LYS A 441 25.34 13.27 14.23
CA LYS A 441 24.80 14.53 13.67
C LYS A 441 25.84 15.18 12.79
N TYR A 442 25.56 15.21 11.50
CA TYR A 442 26.37 15.88 10.49
C TYR A 442 25.70 17.21 10.09
N ASN A 443 26.33 18.32 10.47
CA ASN A 443 25.91 19.67 10.11
C ASN A 443 27.16 20.37 9.53
N PRO A 444 27.31 20.44 8.20
CA PRO A 444 28.49 21.05 7.59
C PRO A 444 28.54 22.56 7.89
N ILE A 445 29.74 23.11 8.09
CA ILE A 445 29.96 24.55 8.28
C ILE A 445 29.61 25.30 6.99
N ASP A 446 30.15 24.81 5.87
CA ASP A 446 29.94 25.40 4.54
C ASP A 446 28.85 24.63 3.78
N VAL A 447 27.59 24.94 4.09
CA VAL A 447 26.42 24.21 3.56
C VAL A 447 26.41 24.12 2.02
N ASP A 448 26.79 25.21 1.35
CA ASP A 448 26.72 25.36 -0.11
C ASP A 448 27.94 24.80 -0.85
N SER A 449 29.07 24.59 -0.15
CA SER A 449 30.34 24.13 -0.73
C SER A 449 30.98 22.99 0.04
N ALA A 450 30.21 22.23 0.81
CA ALA A 450 30.71 21.11 1.61
C ALA A 450 31.39 20.06 0.72
N GLU A 451 32.72 19.94 0.82
CA GLU A 451 33.50 18.96 0.06
C GLU A 451 33.35 17.54 0.63
N VAL A 452 33.21 17.44 1.95
CA VAL A 452 33.02 16.17 2.67
C VAL A 452 31.54 15.80 2.66
N THR A 453 31.24 14.54 2.33
CA THR A 453 29.87 14.02 2.41
C THR A 453 29.56 13.50 3.81
N PHE A 454 28.26 13.46 4.18
CA PHE A 454 27.86 12.87 5.47
C PHE A 454 28.30 11.40 5.60
N LEU A 455 28.46 10.66 4.50
CA LEU A 455 28.85 9.25 4.50
C LEU A 455 30.35 9.10 4.82
N GLU A 456 31.19 9.96 4.25
CA GLU A 456 32.62 10.05 4.58
C GLU A 456 32.79 10.47 6.05
N ALA A 457 32.11 11.54 6.46
CA ALA A 457 32.09 11.99 7.85
C ALA A 457 31.56 10.91 8.82
N LEU A 458 30.62 10.06 8.40
CA LEU A 458 30.12 8.93 9.19
C LEU A 458 31.13 7.80 9.33
N THR A 459 32.16 7.71 8.48
CA THR A 459 33.15 6.62 8.54
C THR A 459 34.52 7.06 9.04
N ASP A 460 34.81 8.37 8.98
CA ASP A 460 36.06 8.97 9.42
C ASP A 460 35.83 10.16 10.38
N PRO A 461 36.19 10.03 11.68
CA PRO A 461 36.06 11.11 12.65
C PRO A 461 36.89 12.37 12.33
N SER A 462 37.97 12.24 11.56
CA SER A 462 38.81 13.39 11.18
C SER A 462 38.11 14.25 10.11
N LEU A 463 37.52 13.61 9.10
CA LEU A 463 36.69 14.27 8.10
C LEU A 463 35.42 14.86 8.72
N TYR A 464 34.86 14.21 9.74
CA TYR A 464 33.76 14.77 10.52
C TYR A 464 34.14 16.11 11.18
N ARG A 465 35.29 16.15 11.86
CA ARG A 465 35.78 17.37 12.51
C ARG A 465 36.06 18.46 11.49
N GLU A 466 36.68 18.13 10.37
CA GLU A 466 36.95 19.08 9.29
C GLU A 466 35.65 19.69 8.74
N ALA A 467 34.66 18.84 8.46
CA ALA A 467 33.40 19.27 7.86
C ALA A 467 32.49 20.06 8.81
N THR A 468 32.49 19.72 10.11
CA THR A 468 31.52 20.23 11.10
C THR A 468 32.13 21.16 12.14
N GLY A 469 33.46 21.20 12.27
CA GLY A 469 34.16 21.90 13.35
C GLY A 469 33.90 21.32 14.74
N ASN A 470 33.35 20.11 14.82
CA ASN A 470 32.94 19.48 16.08
C ASN A 470 33.70 18.17 16.31
N ASP A 471 34.08 17.92 17.56
CA ASP A 471 34.78 16.72 18.00
C ASP A 471 33.82 15.62 18.49
N ASP A 472 32.54 15.96 18.68
CA ASP A 472 31.51 15.07 19.19
C ASP A 472 30.85 14.23 18.09
N TYR A 473 31.68 13.39 17.48
CA TYR A 473 31.33 12.53 16.36
C TYR A 473 30.15 11.58 16.65
N ILE A 474 30.10 10.94 17.82
CA ILE A 474 29.02 10.02 18.21
C ILE A 474 28.64 10.24 19.68
N ARG A 475 27.36 10.52 19.91
CA ARG A 475 26.72 10.56 21.24
C ARG A 475 26.10 9.22 21.56
N ALA A 476 26.20 8.76 22.80
CA ALA A 476 25.65 7.47 23.22
C ALA A 476 25.13 7.52 24.66
N GLY A 477 24.11 6.71 24.96
CA GLY A 477 23.61 6.58 26.32
C GLY A 477 22.72 5.35 26.50
N LEU A 478 22.57 4.92 27.75
CA LEU A 478 21.59 3.92 28.16
C LEU A 478 20.59 4.55 29.14
N LYS A 479 19.30 4.48 28.83
CA LYS A 479 18.21 4.85 29.72
C LYS A 479 17.51 3.60 30.23
N GLN A 480 17.45 3.43 31.54
CA GLN A 480 16.65 2.40 32.20
C GLN A 480 15.44 3.07 32.85
N THR A 481 14.26 2.48 32.69
CA THR A 481 13.01 2.98 33.25
C THR A 481 12.32 1.88 34.02
N ALA A 482 12.12 2.10 35.31
CA ALA A 482 11.32 1.26 36.19
C ALA A 482 10.04 2.01 36.57
N GLY A 483 8.87 1.45 36.22
CA GLY A 483 7.57 2.04 36.49
C GLY A 483 6.74 1.17 37.40
N LEU A 484 6.37 1.69 38.57
CA LEU A 484 5.40 1.09 39.49
C LEU A 484 4.03 1.72 39.25
N ARG A 485 3.00 0.91 39.05
CA ARG A 485 1.61 1.38 38.93
C ARG A 485 0.73 0.64 39.91
N ILE A 486 -0.17 1.39 40.55
CA ILE A 486 -1.21 0.88 41.44
C ILE A 486 -2.54 1.23 40.79
N GLY A 487 -3.20 0.24 40.21
CA GLY A 487 -4.39 0.43 39.39
C GLY A 487 -5.60 0.93 40.17
N GLN A 488 -5.78 0.47 41.41
CA GLN A 488 -6.89 0.87 42.25
C GLN A 488 -6.46 0.98 43.72
N LEU A 489 -6.24 2.21 44.18
CA LEU A 489 -5.89 2.52 45.57
C LEU A 489 -7.08 2.32 46.52
N ILE A 490 -8.30 2.59 46.05
CA ILE A 490 -9.54 2.42 46.82
C ILE A 490 -10.51 1.55 46.01
N PRO A 491 -11.01 0.43 46.56
CA PRO A 491 -11.99 -0.43 45.89
C PRO A 491 -13.34 0.30 45.76
N SER A 492 -13.63 0.80 44.56
CA SER A 492 -14.87 1.49 44.23
C SER A 492 -15.26 1.23 42.78
N GLN A 493 -16.55 1.04 42.53
CA GLN A 493 -17.11 0.82 41.18
C GLN A 493 -17.34 2.14 40.43
N PHE A 494 -17.49 3.26 41.16
CA PHE A 494 -17.78 4.58 40.61
C PHE A 494 -16.55 5.46 40.51
N LEU A 495 -15.53 5.14 41.31
CA LEU A 495 -14.35 5.96 41.48
C LEU A 495 -13.09 5.14 41.20
N ASN A 496 -12.28 5.64 40.28
CA ASN A 496 -10.97 5.08 40.02
C ASN A 496 -9.90 6.04 40.54
N ILE A 497 -9.20 5.61 41.60
CA ILE A 497 -8.02 6.29 42.14
C ILE A 497 -6.83 5.39 41.86
N SER A 498 -5.86 5.89 41.11
CA SER A 498 -4.65 5.16 40.73
C SER A 498 -3.41 5.94 41.11
N GLY A 499 -2.33 5.22 41.43
CA GLY A 499 -1.02 5.79 41.74
C GLY A 499 0.03 5.30 40.76
N SER A 500 1.04 6.12 40.47
CA SER A 500 2.20 5.69 39.71
C SER A 500 3.49 6.34 40.18
N ILE A 501 4.60 5.62 40.04
CA ILE A 501 5.95 6.10 40.23
C ILE A 501 6.75 5.67 39.00
N ASN A 502 7.39 6.62 38.33
CA ASN A 502 8.30 6.33 37.24
C ASN A 502 9.69 6.79 37.61
N TYR A 503 10.64 5.85 37.67
CA TYR A 503 12.04 6.08 37.95
C TYR A 503 12.85 5.87 36.68
N ASN A 504 13.73 6.82 36.33
CA ASN A 504 14.68 6.69 35.23
C ASN A 504 16.11 6.75 35.75
N GLU A 505 16.97 5.91 35.18
CA GLU A 505 18.42 5.98 35.32
C GLU A 505 19.04 6.16 33.94
N TYR A 506 19.92 7.15 33.81
CA TYR A 506 20.65 7.48 32.60
C TYR A 506 22.12 7.17 32.83
N LEU A 507 22.72 6.39 31.94
CA LEU A 507 24.15 6.07 31.96
C LEU A 507 24.79 6.66 30.70
N PHE A 508 25.84 7.43 30.89
CA PHE A 508 26.57 8.12 29.84
C PHE A 508 28.04 7.73 29.85
N PRO A 509 28.69 7.65 28.68
CA PRO A 509 30.12 7.35 28.56
C PRO A 509 31.02 8.59 28.75
N SER A 510 30.42 9.78 28.84
CA SER A 510 31.09 11.05 29.02
C SER A 510 30.21 12.06 29.74
N THR A 511 30.87 13.10 30.24
CA THR A 511 30.27 14.34 30.77
C THR A 511 30.93 15.53 30.08
N ILE A 512 30.38 16.72 30.29
CA ILE A 512 31.04 17.96 29.89
C ILE A 512 31.50 18.76 31.11
N ARG A 513 32.62 19.45 30.96
CA ARG A 513 33.14 20.43 31.92
C ARG A 513 33.29 21.76 31.21
N LYS A 514 32.69 22.80 31.76
CA LYS A 514 32.88 24.16 31.27
C LYS A 514 33.85 24.90 32.18
N SER A 515 34.76 25.65 31.57
CA SER A 515 35.70 26.54 32.26
C SER A 515 35.75 27.89 31.58
N PHE A 516 35.86 28.95 32.37
CA PHE A 516 35.99 30.30 31.82
C PHE A 516 37.46 30.60 31.48
N ASN A 517 37.73 30.97 30.23
CA ASN A 517 39.02 31.47 29.79
C ASN A 517 39.00 33.01 29.75
N ALA A 518 39.72 33.63 30.69
CA ALA A 518 39.79 35.08 30.85
C ALA A 518 40.49 35.79 29.67
N ASP A 519 41.44 35.14 28.99
CA ASP A 519 42.20 35.73 27.89
C ASP A 519 41.35 35.86 26.63
N SER A 520 40.50 34.87 26.35
CA SER A 520 39.56 34.90 25.22
C SER A 520 38.17 35.46 25.56
N ASN A 521 37.90 35.74 26.83
CA ASN A 521 36.59 36.10 27.39
C ASN A 521 35.46 35.18 26.90
N ARG A 522 35.68 33.87 27.00
CA ARG A 522 34.76 32.83 26.51
C ARG A 522 34.74 31.65 27.48
N VAL A 523 33.57 31.00 27.55
CA VAL A 523 33.43 29.70 28.21
C VAL A 523 33.92 28.64 27.23
N GLU A 524 34.92 27.88 27.66
CA GLU A 524 35.45 26.72 26.95
C GLU A 524 34.77 25.46 27.48
N GLU A 525 34.43 24.55 26.57
CA GLU A 525 33.82 23.27 26.89
C GLU A 525 34.80 22.12 26.62
N GLU A 526 35.03 21.30 27.65
CA GLU A 526 35.85 20.10 27.58
C GLU A 526 34.96 18.86 27.75
N LYS A 527 35.01 17.93 26.80
CA LYS A 527 34.33 16.64 26.90
C LYS A 527 35.17 15.65 27.71
N VAL A 528 34.72 15.33 28.91
CA VAL A 528 35.40 14.42 29.84
C VAL A 528 34.89 13.00 29.61
N ARG A 529 35.76 12.10 29.14
CA ARG A 529 35.42 10.69 28.88
C ARG A 529 35.43 9.87 30.17
N GLU A 530 34.37 10.00 30.94
CA GLU A 530 34.13 9.24 32.17
C GLU A 530 32.73 8.62 32.18
N PHE A 531 32.60 7.46 32.80
CA PHE A 531 31.29 6.86 32.99
C PHE A 531 30.55 7.61 34.10
N ALA A 532 29.37 8.13 33.77
CA ALA A 532 28.56 8.90 34.71
C ALA A 532 27.09 8.46 34.65
N ALA A 533 26.43 8.53 35.81
CA ALA A 533 25.04 8.11 35.97
C ALA A 533 24.20 9.25 36.56
N ALA A 534 23.00 9.44 36.02
CA ALA A 534 22.02 10.41 36.51
C ALA A 534 20.66 9.73 36.71
N ARG A 535 19.88 10.20 37.67
CA ARG A 535 18.60 9.57 38.04
C ARG A 535 17.53 10.63 38.14
N ASP A 536 16.34 10.32 37.63
CA ASP A 536 15.15 11.12 37.88
C ASP A 536 13.97 10.23 38.27
N PHE A 537 12.96 10.86 38.87
CA PHE A 537 11.69 10.20 39.10
C PHE A 537 10.55 11.19 39.10
N ASN A 538 9.36 10.67 38.81
CA ASN A 538 8.11 11.37 39.04
C ASN A 538 7.12 10.45 39.74
N THR A 539 6.18 11.06 40.45
CA THR A 539 5.07 10.36 41.08
C THR A 539 3.77 11.00 40.66
N SER A 540 2.70 10.21 40.55
CA SER A 540 1.39 10.72 40.23
C SER A 540 0.29 9.98 40.98
N VAL A 541 -0.78 10.71 41.30
CA VAL A 541 -2.04 10.15 41.79
C VAL A 541 -3.15 10.71 40.92
N SER A 542 -3.91 9.83 40.29
CA SER A 542 -4.97 10.18 39.36
C SER A 542 -6.32 9.68 39.84
N PHE A 543 -7.28 10.58 39.85
CA PHE A 543 -8.68 10.37 40.17
C PHE A 543 -9.50 10.48 38.88
N SER A 544 -10.42 9.55 38.64
CA SER A 544 -11.35 9.62 37.51
C SER A 544 -12.69 8.96 37.84
N THR A 545 -13.75 9.45 37.17
CA THR A 545 -15.10 8.88 37.26
C THR A 545 -15.82 9.04 35.91
N THR A 546 -16.97 8.39 35.74
CA THR A 546 -17.85 8.57 34.59
C THR A 546 -19.25 8.96 35.08
N LEU A 547 -19.73 10.11 34.61
CA LEU A 547 -21.05 10.64 34.87
C LEU A 547 -21.91 10.51 33.62
N TYR A 548 -23.15 10.06 33.79
CA TYR A 548 -24.12 9.91 32.72
C TYR A 548 -25.29 10.87 32.95
N GLY A 549 -25.59 11.70 31.95
CA GLY A 549 -26.79 12.52 31.89
C GLY A 549 -27.66 12.08 30.72
N THR A 550 -28.96 11.87 30.95
CA THR A 550 -29.92 11.54 29.90
C THR A 550 -31.09 12.50 29.94
N SER A 551 -31.49 13.01 28.78
CA SER A 551 -32.70 13.79 28.58
C SER A 551 -33.61 13.04 27.62
N PHE A 552 -34.91 12.94 27.93
CA PHE A 552 -35.90 12.28 27.08
C PHE A 552 -36.68 13.27 26.20
N ARG A 553 -36.21 14.53 26.11
CA ARG A 553 -36.84 15.55 25.27
C ARG A 553 -36.76 15.13 23.80
N LYS A 554 -37.88 15.27 23.08
CA LYS A 554 -37.98 15.03 21.65
C LYS A 554 -37.80 16.37 20.91
N ILE A 555 -36.86 16.42 19.97
CA ILE A 555 -36.62 17.58 19.11
C ILE A 555 -36.54 17.08 17.67
N GLY A 556 -37.64 17.24 16.92
CA GLY A 556 -37.74 16.69 15.56
C GLY A 556 -37.62 15.16 15.54
N SER A 557 -36.71 14.63 14.73
CA SER A 557 -36.43 13.19 14.62
C SER A 557 -35.48 12.66 15.72
N LEU A 558 -34.98 13.54 16.60
CA LEU A 558 -34.14 13.16 17.73
C LEU A 558 -35.02 12.86 18.95
N GLU A 559 -35.01 11.60 19.39
CA GLU A 559 -35.70 11.15 20.60
C GLU A 559 -34.71 10.92 21.73
N GLY A 560 -34.49 11.96 22.52
CA GLY A 560 -33.62 11.89 23.68
C GLY A 560 -32.13 12.07 23.35
N LEU A 561 -31.42 12.54 24.36
CA LEU A 561 -30.02 12.92 24.32
C LEU A 561 -29.31 12.30 25.53
N ARG A 562 -28.21 11.61 25.28
CA ARG A 562 -27.28 11.09 26.28
C ARG A 562 -25.98 11.89 26.24
N HIS A 563 -25.60 12.44 27.37
CA HIS A 563 -24.29 13.05 27.61
C HIS A 563 -23.50 12.16 28.57
N THR A 564 -22.36 11.67 28.12
CA THR A 564 -21.40 10.97 28.99
C THR A 564 -20.23 11.91 29.26
N MET A 565 -20.02 12.24 30.53
CA MET A 565 -18.92 13.09 31.00
C MET A 565 -17.92 12.25 31.78
N ARG A 566 -16.64 12.31 31.40
CA ARG A 566 -15.54 11.62 32.08
C ARG A 566 -14.54 12.64 32.60
N PRO A 567 -14.76 13.20 33.80
CA PRO A 567 -13.77 14.04 34.45
C PRO A 567 -12.60 13.20 34.99
N SER A 568 -11.41 13.78 34.95
CA SER A 568 -10.21 13.24 35.57
C SER A 568 -9.34 14.36 36.13
N ILE A 569 -8.81 14.13 37.33
CA ILE A 569 -7.89 15.01 38.03
C ILE A 569 -6.63 14.20 38.30
N SER A 570 -5.46 14.73 37.96
CA SER A 570 -4.19 14.06 38.22
C SER A 570 -3.22 15.00 38.89
N PHE A 571 -2.82 14.69 40.12
CA PHE A 571 -1.69 15.32 40.76
C PHE A 571 -0.41 14.63 40.32
N SER A 572 0.60 15.40 39.91
CA SER A 572 1.93 14.89 39.59
C SER A 572 3.00 15.71 40.28
N TYR A 573 4.01 15.00 40.78
CA TYR A 573 5.16 15.58 41.46
C TYR A 573 6.46 15.12 40.81
N ARG A 574 7.35 16.08 40.60
CA ARG A 574 8.72 15.86 40.16
C ARG A 574 9.64 16.80 40.95
N PRO A 575 10.65 16.29 41.68
CA PRO A 575 11.64 17.15 42.35
C PRO A 575 12.43 18.00 41.35
N ASP A 576 13.07 19.05 41.87
CA ASP A 576 14.09 19.77 41.11
C ASP A 576 15.39 18.96 41.08
N PHE A 577 15.76 18.44 39.91
CA PHE A 577 17.02 17.73 39.70
C PHE A 577 18.21 18.67 39.40
N GLY A 578 17.98 19.98 39.37
CA GLY A 578 19.01 21.02 39.31
C GLY A 578 19.68 21.30 40.65
N ASP A 579 19.06 20.90 41.76
CA ASP A 579 19.64 21.05 43.09
C ASP A 579 21.00 20.34 43.20
N GLU A 580 21.99 21.01 43.80
CA GLU A 580 23.38 20.54 43.94
C GLU A 580 23.47 19.13 44.52
N ARG A 581 22.52 18.71 45.36
CA ARG A 581 22.47 17.36 45.95
C ARG A 581 22.46 16.24 44.90
N TRP A 582 21.97 16.52 43.68
CA TRP A 582 21.89 15.55 42.60
C TRP A 582 23.16 15.51 41.74
N GLY A 583 24.02 16.54 41.82
CA GLY A 583 25.29 16.62 41.10
C GLY A 583 25.16 16.68 39.57
N VAL A 584 23.97 16.98 39.04
CA VAL A 584 23.69 17.03 37.59
C VAL A 584 24.04 18.39 36.99
N TYR A 585 23.76 19.46 37.73
CA TYR A 585 24.00 20.84 37.30
C TYR A 585 25.21 21.43 38.01
N LYS A 586 25.98 22.23 37.27
CA LYS A 586 27.16 22.95 37.76
C LYS A 586 27.11 24.38 37.28
N THR A 587 27.85 25.25 37.96
CA THR A 587 27.99 26.66 37.62
C THR A 587 29.37 26.94 37.04
N VAL A 588 29.45 27.89 36.11
CA VAL A 588 30.68 28.40 35.51
C VAL A 588 30.57 29.91 35.36
N GLN A 589 31.68 30.63 35.44
CA GLN A 589 31.71 32.05 35.11
C GLN A 589 31.49 32.23 33.60
N ALA A 590 30.54 33.08 33.20
CA ALA A 590 30.15 33.32 31.82
C ALA A 590 30.98 34.43 31.15
N ASP A 591 31.42 35.43 31.92
CA ASP A 591 32.14 36.59 31.41
C ASP A 591 33.10 37.21 32.45
N THR A 592 33.93 38.17 32.00
CA THR A 592 34.84 38.94 32.87
C THR A 592 34.12 39.77 33.94
N ASN A 593 32.82 39.99 33.83
CA ASN A 593 32.03 40.75 34.83
C ASN A 593 31.62 39.87 36.02
N GLY A 594 31.95 38.57 35.98
CA GLY A 594 31.65 37.63 37.06
C GLY A 594 30.23 37.07 36.99
N ASN A 595 29.53 37.23 35.86
CA ASN A 595 28.23 36.60 35.68
C ASN A 595 28.40 35.07 35.70
N ILE A 596 27.44 34.36 36.29
CA ILE A 596 27.47 32.90 36.41
C ILE A 596 26.44 32.29 35.46
N GLU A 597 26.87 31.30 34.70
CA GLU A 597 26.04 30.41 33.90
C GLU A 597 25.91 29.06 34.60
N GLU A 598 24.71 28.50 34.63
CA GLU A 598 24.49 27.13 35.09
C GLU A 598 24.28 26.21 33.88
N TYR A 599 24.91 25.04 33.90
CA TYR A 599 24.87 24.07 32.81
C TYR A 599 24.70 22.65 33.36
N SER A 600 24.11 21.76 32.56
CA SER A 600 24.02 20.33 32.92
C SER A 600 25.26 19.63 32.40
N ILE A 601 25.90 18.81 33.24
CA ILE A 601 27.07 18.02 32.82
C ILE A 601 26.75 16.96 31.74
N PHE A 602 25.45 16.78 31.40
CA PHE A 602 24.95 15.86 30.38
C PHE A 602 24.23 16.56 29.22
N GLU A 603 24.23 17.90 29.14
CA GLU A 603 23.43 18.63 28.14
C GLU A 603 23.74 18.25 26.68
N ASP A 604 24.94 17.73 26.45
CA ASP A 604 25.42 17.31 25.14
C ASP A 604 25.25 15.79 24.87
N GLU A 605 24.79 15.02 25.86
CA GLU A 605 24.54 13.60 25.71
C GLU A 605 23.16 13.29 25.08
N VAL A 606 23.01 12.08 24.54
CA VAL A 606 21.84 11.69 23.72
C VAL A 606 20.49 11.85 24.44
N PHE A 607 20.47 11.68 25.77
CA PHE A 607 19.26 11.82 26.59
C PHE A 607 19.18 13.13 27.38
N ARG A 608 20.23 13.97 27.34
CA ARG A 608 20.37 15.24 28.11
C ARG A 608 20.28 15.15 29.65
N GLY A 609 19.94 13.97 30.19
CA GLY A 609 19.81 13.71 31.62
C GLY A 609 18.53 14.29 32.25
N PRO A 610 18.43 14.25 33.59
CA PRO A 610 17.35 14.87 34.35
C PRO A 610 17.28 16.38 34.09
N SER A 611 16.10 16.91 33.74
CA SER A 611 15.91 18.36 33.67
C SER A 611 15.77 19.00 35.07
N ARG A 612 16.28 20.24 35.19
CA ARG A 612 16.02 21.16 36.30
C ARG A 612 14.55 21.58 36.37
N GLY A 613 14.17 22.07 37.56
CA GLY A 613 12.88 22.66 37.90
C GLY A 613 11.99 21.68 38.66
N GLU A 614 11.47 22.13 39.79
CA GLU A 614 10.41 21.41 40.51
C GLU A 614 9.10 21.49 39.72
N GLN A 615 8.35 20.38 39.67
CA GLN A 615 6.98 20.37 39.13
C GLN A 615 6.03 19.80 40.18
N ARG A 616 4.99 20.57 40.48
CA ARG A 616 3.87 20.16 41.34
C ARG A 616 2.60 20.53 40.60
N SER A 617 2.11 19.67 39.72
CA SER A 617 1.00 20.02 38.84
C SER A 617 -0.27 19.22 39.10
N VAL A 618 -1.41 19.90 39.12
CA VAL A 618 -2.74 19.29 39.07
C VAL A 618 -3.29 19.48 37.66
N SER A 619 -3.39 18.38 36.93
CA SER A 619 -4.02 18.35 35.60
C SER A 619 -5.50 18.04 35.73
N PHE A 620 -6.32 18.80 35.01
CA PHE A 620 -7.76 18.61 34.89
C PHE A 620 -8.11 18.28 33.44
N SER A 621 -8.83 17.19 33.25
CA SER A 621 -9.34 16.79 31.94
C SER A 621 -10.80 16.37 32.04
N ILE A 622 -11.65 16.96 31.21
CA ILE A 622 -13.03 16.50 31.01
C ILE A 622 -13.15 16.01 29.58
N ARG A 623 -13.63 14.77 29.42
CA ARG A 623 -14.07 14.24 28.14
C ARG A 623 -15.60 14.15 28.07
N ASN A 624 -16.19 14.72 27.04
CA ASN A 624 -17.62 14.71 26.79
C ASN A 624 -17.94 13.91 25.52
N VAL A 625 -18.97 13.07 25.58
CA VAL A 625 -19.56 12.37 24.44
C VAL A 625 -21.05 12.68 24.42
N PHE A 626 -21.58 13.09 23.26
CA PHE A 626 -22.99 13.42 23.07
C PHE A 626 -23.61 12.49 22.04
N GLU A 627 -24.63 11.76 22.45
CA GLU A 627 -25.34 10.78 21.63
C GLU A 627 -26.83 11.12 21.64
N ALA A 628 -27.51 10.89 20.53
CA ALA A 628 -28.95 11.05 20.43
C ALA A 628 -29.54 9.86 19.67
N LYS A 629 -30.78 9.51 19.98
CA LYS A 629 -31.49 8.46 19.24
C LYS A 629 -32.23 9.13 18.08
N ILE A 630 -31.97 8.72 16.85
CA ILE A 630 -32.75 9.16 15.68
C ILE A 630 -33.84 8.13 15.45
N VAL A 631 -35.08 8.60 15.39
CA VAL A 631 -36.23 7.78 15.03
C VAL A 631 -36.72 8.21 13.65
N LYS A 632 -36.75 7.25 12.71
CA LYS A 632 -37.36 7.43 11.39
C LYS A 632 -38.57 6.51 11.29
N ARG A 633 -39.70 7.03 10.82
CA ARG A 633 -40.89 6.24 10.51
C ARG A 633 -41.00 6.08 9.00
N ASP A 634 -41.17 4.86 8.53
CA ASP A 634 -41.45 4.60 7.11
C ASP A 634 -42.94 4.83 6.80
N SER A 635 -43.29 4.90 5.53
CA SER A 635 -44.65 5.04 4.99
C SER A 635 -45.62 3.92 5.41
N THR A 636 -45.11 2.79 5.91
CA THR A 636 -45.88 1.66 6.48
C THR A 636 -46.11 1.81 8.00
N GLY A 637 -45.55 2.84 8.63
CA GLY A 637 -45.60 3.05 10.07
C GLY A 637 -44.47 2.38 10.87
N GLU A 638 -43.58 1.62 10.20
CA GLU A 638 -42.45 0.93 10.83
C GLU A 638 -41.43 1.94 11.40
N VAL A 639 -41.01 1.72 12.65
CA VAL A 639 -40.14 2.64 13.40
C VAL A 639 -38.69 2.12 13.35
N LYS A 640 -37.81 2.83 12.64
CA LYS A 640 -36.38 2.55 12.61
C LYS A 640 -35.63 3.49 13.55
N GLU A 641 -35.00 2.91 14.56
CA GLU A 641 -34.26 3.65 15.59
C GLU A 641 -32.74 3.47 15.41
N ASN A 642 -31.97 4.55 15.38
CA ASN A 642 -30.51 4.49 15.29
C ASN A 642 -29.86 5.44 16.31
N ASN A 643 -28.83 4.98 17.01
CA ASN A 643 -28.04 5.85 17.88
C ASN A 643 -27.04 6.66 17.03
N LEU A 644 -27.17 7.98 17.07
CA LEU A 644 -26.24 8.92 16.44
C LEU A 644 -25.29 9.50 17.49
N ARG A 645 -23.99 9.37 17.26
CA ARG A 645 -22.99 10.14 18.01
C ARG A 645 -22.86 11.53 17.39
N ILE A 646 -23.46 12.52 18.02
CA ILE A 646 -23.37 13.91 17.57
C ILE A 646 -21.94 14.41 17.79
N ILE A 647 -21.35 14.08 18.92
CA ILE A 647 -19.96 14.40 19.26
C ILE A 647 -19.34 13.15 19.86
N ASP A 648 -18.34 12.60 19.16
CA ASP A 648 -17.62 11.41 19.59
C ASP A 648 -16.64 11.71 20.73
N ASN A 649 -16.06 12.91 20.70
CA ASN A 649 -15.13 13.37 21.72
C ASN A 649 -15.07 14.90 21.72
N LEU A 650 -15.45 15.51 22.84
CA LEU A 650 -15.11 16.90 23.17
C LEU A 650 -14.30 16.87 24.46
N SER A 651 -12.98 16.98 24.35
CA SER A 651 -12.05 16.96 25.49
C SER A 651 -11.52 18.36 25.80
N LEU A 652 -11.58 18.76 27.05
CA LEU A 652 -11.01 19.99 27.58
C LEU A 652 -9.91 19.62 28.56
N ASN A 653 -8.69 20.14 28.38
CA ASN A 653 -7.53 19.81 29.22
C ASN A 653 -6.81 21.10 29.62
N THR A 654 -6.51 21.23 30.91
CA THR A 654 -5.66 22.30 31.46
C THR A 654 -4.94 21.74 32.69
N SER A 655 -3.93 22.45 33.20
CA SER A 655 -3.16 22.04 34.37
C SER A 655 -2.70 23.25 35.14
N TYR A 656 -2.56 23.12 36.47
CA TYR A 656 -2.04 24.17 37.33
C TYR A 656 -0.75 23.67 37.99
N ASN A 657 0.39 24.30 37.73
CA ASN A 657 1.68 24.01 38.35
C ASN A 657 1.95 24.94 39.54
N PHE A 658 1.88 24.39 40.76
CA PHE A 658 2.14 25.09 42.01
C PHE A 658 3.61 25.45 42.22
N ALA A 659 4.53 24.81 41.50
CA ALA A 659 5.97 25.08 41.60
C ALA A 659 6.47 26.14 40.61
N ALA A 660 5.62 26.67 39.74
CA ALA A 660 6.00 27.73 38.80
C ALA A 660 5.98 29.11 39.48
N ASP A 661 6.99 29.94 39.19
CA ASP A 661 7.08 31.32 39.70
C ASP A 661 6.03 32.26 39.08
N SER A 662 5.58 31.94 37.87
CA SER A 662 4.53 32.68 37.15
C SER A 662 3.85 31.79 36.12
N LEU A 663 2.69 32.24 35.61
CA LEU A 663 1.92 31.54 34.58
C LEU A 663 1.53 30.11 35.00
N ASN A 664 1.13 29.95 36.26
CA ASN A 664 0.89 28.67 36.92
C ASN A 664 -0.20 27.83 36.23
N LEU A 665 -1.19 28.45 35.59
CA LEU A 665 -2.29 27.78 34.88
C LEU A 665 -1.97 27.61 33.38
N SER A 666 -1.75 26.38 32.92
CA SER A 666 -1.49 26.12 31.50
C SER A 666 -2.69 26.47 30.62
N ASP A 667 -2.41 26.75 29.35
CA ASP A 667 -3.42 26.90 28.31
C ASP A 667 -4.47 25.78 28.32
N LEU A 668 -5.71 26.15 27.97
CA LEU A 668 -6.80 25.22 27.75
C LEU A 668 -6.71 24.61 26.36
N SER A 669 -6.39 23.32 26.29
CA SER A 669 -6.43 22.54 25.06
C SER A 669 -7.78 21.86 24.87
N THR A 670 -8.44 22.17 23.77
CA THR A 670 -9.72 21.60 23.35
C THR A 670 -9.52 20.71 22.13
N ASN A 671 -10.03 19.48 22.18
CA ASN A 671 -10.11 18.59 21.01
C ASN A 671 -11.57 18.21 20.77
N PHE A 672 -11.97 18.20 19.51
CA PHE A 672 -13.31 17.91 19.03
C PHE A 672 -13.25 16.86 17.92
N SER A 673 -14.11 15.85 17.97
CA SER A 673 -14.33 14.95 16.83
C SER A 673 -15.81 14.56 16.72
N SER A 674 -16.30 14.44 15.48
CA SER A 674 -17.68 14.07 15.20
C SER A 674 -17.82 13.30 13.89
N ASN A 675 -18.64 12.25 13.91
CA ASN A 675 -19.13 11.51 12.75
C ASN A 675 -20.65 11.64 12.62
N ALA A 676 -21.24 12.74 13.10
CA ALA A 676 -22.69 12.96 13.13
C ALA A 676 -23.33 13.01 11.73
N ILE A 677 -22.54 13.37 10.72
CA ILE A 677 -22.97 13.40 9.33
C ILE A 677 -22.41 12.12 8.68
N PRO A 678 -23.26 11.18 8.24
CA PRO A 678 -22.80 9.96 7.58
C PRO A 678 -21.85 10.27 6.41
N GLY A 679 -20.68 9.62 6.39
CA GLY A 679 -19.67 9.83 5.36
C GLY A 679 -18.73 11.01 5.58
N ILE A 680 -19.00 11.90 6.55
CA ILE A 680 -18.13 13.04 6.89
C ILE A 680 -17.51 12.84 8.27
N ARG A 681 -16.18 12.88 8.33
CA ARG A 681 -15.44 12.91 9.60
C ARG A 681 -14.96 14.32 9.88
N LEU A 682 -15.34 14.87 11.02
CA LEU A 682 -14.90 16.19 11.49
C LEU A 682 -13.91 16.03 12.64
N ASN A 683 -12.79 16.75 12.57
CA ASN A 683 -11.82 16.85 13.67
C ASN A 683 -11.42 18.31 13.87
N GLY A 684 -11.47 18.78 15.11
CA GLY A 684 -11.13 20.14 15.51
C GLY A 684 -10.18 20.16 16.70
N ARG A 685 -9.31 21.17 16.75
CA ARG A 685 -8.43 21.45 17.87
C ARG A 685 -8.38 22.95 18.12
N ALA A 686 -8.40 23.35 19.38
CA ALA A 686 -8.19 24.74 19.77
C ALA A 686 -7.29 24.82 21.01
N SER A 687 -6.56 25.90 21.15
CA SER A 687 -5.81 26.25 22.36
C SER A 687 -6.16 27.66 22.79
N PHE A 688 -6.40 27.86 24.09
CA PHE A 688 -6.69 29.16 24.67
C PHE A 688 -5.72 29.46 25.81
N SER A 689 -5.08 30.63 25.76
CA SER A 689 -4.32 31.15 26.89
C SER A 689 -5.23 31.89 27.86
N PHE A 690 -5.06 31.63 29.16
CA PHE A 690 -5.75 32.37 30.21
C PHE A 690 -5.06 33.67 30.58
N TYR A 691 -3.87 33.94 30.02
CA TYR A 691 -3.02 35.06 30.40
C TYR A 691 -3.02 36.16 29.35
N GLN A 692 -2.85 37.40 29.84
CA GLN A 692 -2.60 38.56 28.98
C GLN A 692 -1.16 38.56 28.46
N ARG A 693 -0.87 39.45 27.51
CA ARG A 693 0.47 39.65 26.96
C ARG A 693 0.92 41.10 27.15
N ASP A 694 2.22 41.29 27.39
CA ASP A 694 2.84 42.61 27.45
C ASP A 694 3.03 43.24 26.06
N SER A 695 3.66 44.41 25.99
CA SER A 695 3.97 45.12 24.74
C SER A 695 4.97 44.39 23.84
N LEU A 696 5.68 43.37 24.36
CA LEU A 696 6.61 42.51 23.63
C LEU A 696 5.97 41.16 23.25
N GLY A 697 4.71 40.93 23.61
CA GLY A 697 3.97 39.71 23.31
C GLY A 697 4.22 38.56 24.27
N ARG A 698 4.91 38.80 25.37
CA ARG A 698 5.20 37.78 26.40
C ARG A 698 4.00 37.64 27.30
N ALA A 699 3.61 36.42 27.62
CA ALA A 699 2.53 36.19 28.56
C ALA A 699 2.92 36.76 29.93
N ILE A 700 2.02 37.53 30.54
CA ILE A 700 2.20 38.09 31.88
C ILE A 700 1.21 37.43 32.84
N ASN A 701 1.58 37.37 34.12
CA ASN A 701 0.77 36.72 35.16
C ASN A 701 -0.46 37.56 35.56
N LYS A 702 -1.27 37.94 34.58
CA LYS A 702 -2.56 38.62 34.70
C LYS A 702 -3.58 37.86 33.88
N PHE A 703 -4.73 37.57 34.46
CA PHE A 703 -5.74 36.78 33.76
C PHE A 703 -6.43 37.61 32.69
N TYR A 704 -6.70 36.98 31.56
CA TYR A 704 -7.38 37.61 30.42
C TYR A 704 -8.81 38.04 30.77
N ILE A 705 -9.43 37.37 31.75
CA ILE A 705 -10.79 37.67 32.22
C ILE A 705 -10.88 38.94 33.08
N GLU A 706 -9.76 39.41 33.65
CA GLU A 706 -9.75 40.59 34.54
C GLU A 706 -9.98 41.89 33.75
N ASP A 707 -9.35 42.00 32.58
CA ASP A 707 -9.43 43.21 31.73
C ASP A 707 -10.31 42.99 30.48
N SER A 708 -10.92 41.81 30.31
CA SER A 708 -11.78 41.50 29.17
C SER A 708 -13.01 40.69 29.54
N LYS A 709 -14.09 40.79 28.76
CA LYS A 709 -15.29 39.95 28.90
C LYS A 709 -15.10 38.50 28.41
N LYS A 710 -13.87 38.07 28.10
CA LYS A 710 -13.57 36.75 27.54
C LYS A 710 -12.74 35.95 28.54
N ILE A 711 -13.02 34.65 28.63
CA ILE A 711 -12.34 33.74 29.56
C ILE A 711 -10.88 33.45 29.19
N GLY A 712 -10.48 33.71 27.94
CA GLY A 712 -9.13 33.46 27.45
C GLY A 712 -8.94 33.95 26.02
N GLN A 713 -7.68 34.09 25.63
CA GLN A 713 -7.25 34.43 24.28
C GLN A 713 -7.10 33.16 23.44
N LEU A 714 -7.73 33.09 22.27
CA LEU A 714 -7.51 31.98 21.33
C LEU A 714 -6.07 32.09 20.77
N GLU A 715 -5.28 31.05 20.96
CA GLU A 715 -3.88 30.96 20.51
C GLU A 715 -3.78 30.20 19.18
N SER A 716 -4.53 29.10 19.04
CA SER A 716 -4.61 28.36 17.79
C SER A 716 -5.96 27.68 17.63
N PHE A 717 -6.38 27.49 16.38
CA PHE A 717 -7.56 26.75 16.00
C PHE A 717 -7.30 26.02 14.68
N SER A 718 -7.62 24.73 14.63
CA SER A 718 -7.59 23.96 13.39
C SER A 718 -8.83 23.09 13.30
N ILE A 719 -9.44 23.03 12.12
CA ILE A 719 -10.53 22.10 11.83
C ILE A 719 -10.26 21.41 10.50
N SER A 720 -10.59 20.12 10.43
CA SER A 720 -10.50 19.32 9.22
C SER A 720 -11.79 18.53 9.02
N ALA A 721 -12.17 18.35 7.76
CA ALA A 721 -13.30 17.55 7.35
C ALA A 721 -12.88 16.66 6.19
N SER A 722 -13.09 15.35 6.31
CA SER A 722 -12.82 14.40 5.23
C SER A 722 -14.12 13.69 4.85
N THR A 723 -14.40 13.57 3.56
CA THR A 723 -15.58 12.87 3.04
C THR A 723 -15.28 12.18 1.72
N SER A 724 -15.91 11.04 1.48
CA SER A 724 -15.82 10.34 0.19
C SER A 724 -17.22 10.25 -0.42
N PHE A 725 -17.33 10.69 -1.65
CA PHE A 725 -18.56 10.61 -2.44
C PHE A 725 -18.40 9.57 -3.55
N ARG A 726 -19.49 8.87 -3.81
CA ARG A 726 -19.66 8.06 -5.02
C ARG A 726 -21.04 8.32 -5.60
N GLY A 727 -21.15 8.32 -6.92
CA GLY A 727 -22.42 8.44 -7.61
C GLY A 727 -22.71 7.19 -8.44
N GLY A 728 -24.01 6.92 -8.65
CA GLY A 728 -24.51 5.85 -9.53
C GLY A 728 -26.02 5.90 -9.73
N ARG A 729 -26.59 4.80 -10.23
CA ARG A 729 -28.06 4.70 -10.46
C ARG A 729 -28.89 4.97 -9.21
N SER A 730 -28.33 4.74 -8.03
CA SER A 730 -28.96 4.97 -6.72
C SER A 730 -28.75 6.39 -6.18
N GLY A 731 -28.18 7.32 -6.97
CA GLY A 731 -27.90 8.69 -6.55
C GLY A 731 -26.47 8.90 -6.03
N VAL A 732 -26.25 10.06 -5.39
CA VAL A 732 -24.96 10.42 -4.76
C VAL A 732 -24.98 9.95 -3.31
N GLU A 733 -23.98 9.17 -2.93
CA GLU A 733 -23.82 8.66 -1.58
C GLU A 733 -22.49 9.14 -1.00
N ALA A 734 -22.56 9.78 0.17
CA ALA A 734 -21.40 9.97 1.02
C ALA A 734 -21.15 8.65 1.77
N TYR A 735 -19.98 8.06 1.58
CA TYR A 735 -19.63 6.80 2.22
C TYR A 735 -18.33 6.94 3.00
N THR A 736 -18.20 6.16 4.06
CA THR A 736 -16.91 6.02 4.73
C THR A 736 -16.25 4.76 4.17
N PRO A 737 -15.06 4.83 3.53
CA PRO A 737 -14.41 3.62 3.03
C PRO A 737 -14.22 2.65 4.20
N VAL A 738 -14.78 1.45 4.04
CA VAL A 738 -14.71 0.40 5.06
C VAL A 738 -13.29 -0.14 5.05
N TYR A 739 -12.43 0.47 5.86
CA TYR A 739 -11.20 -0.20 6.29
C TYR A 739 -11.66 -1.39 7.13
N ARG A 740 -11.38 -2.62 6.67
CA ARG A 740 -11.70 -3.86 7.41
C ARG A 740 -11.41 -3.62 8.89
N LYS A 741 -12.44 -3.68 9.73
CA LYS A 741 -12.27 -3.57 11.18
C LYS A 741 -11.24 -4.61 11.58
N ARG A 742 -10.18 -4.18 12.28
CA ARG A 742 -9.29 -5.11 12.98
C ARG A 742 -10.14 -5.98 13.89
N TYR A 743 -9.85 -7.27 13.84
CA TYR A 743 -10.25 -8.32 14.77
C TYR A 743 -10.59 -7.76 16.17
N ASP A 744 -11.85 -7.91 16.56
CA ASP A 744 -12.30 -7.69 17.94
C ASP A 744 -12.30 -9.06 18.64
N PRO A 745 -11.30 -9.37 19.50
CA PRO A 745 -11.21 -10.65 20.20
C PRO A 745 -12.38 -10.92 21.15
N PHE A 746 -13.23 -9.93 21.44
CA PHE A 746 -14.34 -10.07 22.39
C PHE A 746 -15.70 -10.31 21.72
N ASN A 747 -15.78 -10.30 20.37
CA ASN A 747 -17.01 -10.62 19.66
C ASN A 747 -17.13 -12.14 19.40
N GLN A 748 -17.80 -12.84 20.33
CA GLN A 748 -18.00 -14.30 20.26
C GLN A 748 -19.09 -14.74 19.26
N ALA A 749 -19.79 -13.82 18.58
CA ALA A 749 -20.87 -14.15 17.64
C ALA A 749 -20.38 -14.81 16.32
N ILE A 750 -19.06 -14.95 16.13
CA ILE A 750 -18.42 -15.42 14.88
C ILE A 750 -17.94 -16.88 14.97
N PHE A 751 -18.07 -17.57 16.11
CA PHE A 751 -17.76 -19.01 16.22
C PHE A 751 -18.88 -19.91 15.63
N ARG A 752 -19.34 -19.60 14.43
CA ARG A 752 -19.96 -20.57 13.54
C ARG A 752 -18.88 -21.08 12.57
N PRO A 753 -18.81 -22.38 12.25
CA PRO A 753 -17.81 -22.95 11.34
C PRO A 753 -17.78 -22.33 9.94
N ILE A 754 -18.85 -21.59 9.58
CA ILE A 754 -19.01 -20.83 8.35
C ILE A 754 -19.66 -19.51 8.75
N ASP A 755 -18.97 -18.39 8.51
CA ASP A 755 -19.56 -17.05 8.54
C ASP A 755 -20.61 -16.99 7.41
N PRO A 756 -21.92 -16.86 7.71
CA PRO A 756 -22.94 -16.79 6.66
C PRO A 756 -22.68 -15.61 5.72
N SER A 757 -22.10 -14.52 6.24
CA SER A 757 -21.80 -13.31 5.47
C SER A 757 -20.63 -13.47 4.50
N TYR A 758 -19.86 -14.58 4.55
CA TYR A 758 -18.65 -14.73 3.72
C TYR A 758 -18.96 -15.00 2.24
N ASN A 759 -20.19 -15.39 1.90
CA ASN A 759 -20.64 -15.68 0.53
C ASN A 759 -21.95 -14.99 0.11
N TYR A 760 -22.63 -14.23 0.98
CA TYR A 760 -23.94 -13.62 0.65
C TYR A 760 -23.89 -12.24 -0.01
N GLU A 761 -22.72 -11.65 -0.18
CA GLU A 761 -22.56 -10.54 -1.12
C GLU A 761 -21.46 -10.92 -2.11
N PRO A 762 -21.77 -11.34 -3.36
CA PRO A 762 -20.82 -11.09 -4.43
C PRO A 762 -20.44 -9.63 -4.28
N ILE A 763 -19.16 -9.32 -4.04
CA ILE A 763 -18.65 -7.94 -4.03
C ILE A 763 -19.25 -7.34 -5.29
N PRO A 764 -20.26 -6.45 -5.21
CA PRO A 764 -20.85 -6.01 -6.43
C PRO A 764 -19.71 -5.25 -7.09
N SER A 765 -19.39 -5.60 -8.32
CA SER A 765 -18.55 -4.73 -9.15
C SER A 765 -19.39 -3.47 -9.35
N PHE A 766 -19.41 -2.61 -8.34
CA PHE A 766 -20.21 -1.40 -8.35
C PHE A 766 -19.53 -0.52 -9.38
N LYS A 767 -20.08 -0.55 -10.60
CA LYS A 767 -19.78 0.38 -11.68
C LYS A 767 -20.29 1.76 -11.25
N THR A 768 -19.67 2.35 -10.23
CA THR A 768 -19.93 3.75 -9.86
C THR A 768 -19.40 4.60 -11.03
N PRO A 769 -20.26 5.32 -11.76
CA PRO A 769 -19.82 6.23 -12.81
C PRO A 769 -18.83 7.27 -12.30
N TRP A 770 -18.85 7.63 -11.01
CA TRP A 770 -17.84 8.50 -10.46
C TRP A 770 -17.60 8.34 -8.96
N SER A 771 -16.42 8.75 -8.52
CA SER A 771 -16.02 8.87 -7.12
C SER A 771 -15.15 10.11 -6.91
N VAL A 772 -15.26 10.73 -5.73
CA VAL A 772 -14.44 11.88 -5.31
C VAL A 772 -14.16 11.77 -3.82
N ASN A 773 -12.92 11.98 -3.40
CA ASN A 773 -12.57 12.19 -2.00
C ASN A 773 -12.30 13.68 -1.77
N LEU A 774 -12.93 14.28 -0.77
CA LEU A 774 -12.70 15.68 -0.39
C LEU A 774 -12.10 15.74 1.01
N ASP A 775 -10.98 16.44 1.13
CA ASP A 775 -10.28 16.71 2.36
C ASP A 775 -10.15 18.24 2.53
N PHE A 776 -10.92 18.79 3.47
CA PHE A 776 -10.85 20.20 3.85
C PHE A 776 -10.00 20.36 5.11
N SER A 777 -9.15 21.38 5.13
CA SER A 777 -8.41 21.79 6.32
C SER A 777 -8.38 23.30 6.46
N TYR A 778 -8.62 23.78 7.67
CA TYR A 778 -8.46 25.18 8.05
C TYR A 778 -7.59 25.27 9.29
N ARG A 779 -6.61 26.16 9.27
CA ARG A 779 -5.73 26.46 10.40
C ARG A 779 -5.67 27.96 10.61
N TRP A 780 -5.71 28.35 11.87
CA TRP A 780 -5.59 29.72 12.34
C TRP A 780 -4.65 29.72 13.53
N ASN A 781 -3.61 30.56 13.49
CA ASN A 781 -2.66 30.75 14.57
C ASN A 781 -2.56 32.23 14.91
N TYR A 782 -2.66 32.53 16.19
CA TYR A 782 -2.44 33.87 16.73
C TYR A 782 -1.00 34.32 16.48
N ARG A 783 -0.82 35.60 16.18
CA ARG A 783 0.49 36.26 16.11
C ARG A 783 0.40 37.60 16.83
N PHE A 784 1.29 37.83 17.79
CA PHE A 784 1.34 39.11 18.49
C PHE A 784 1.75 40.24 17.54
N ASN A 785 1.06 41.38 17.62
CA ASN A 785 1.26 42.57 16.76
C ASN A 785 1.30 42.31 15.24
N ALA A 786 0.73 41.20 14.78
CA ALA A 786 0.66 40.86 13.37
C ALA A 786 -0.71 40.27 13.02
N LYS A 787 -1.03 40.22 11.73
CA LYS A 787 -2.19 39.47 11.28
C LYS A 787 -1.98 38.00 11.63
N PRO A 788 -3.02 37.31 12.14
CA PRO A 788 -2.92 35.88 12.44
C PRO A 788 -2.58 35.11 11.15
N GLN A 789 -1.77 34.07 11.29
CA GLN A 789 -1.47 33.18 10.18
C GLN A 789 -2.68 32.28 9.94
N LYS A 790 -3.13 32.22 8.69
CA LYS A 790 -4.28 31.42 8.27
C LYS A 790 -3.90 30.55 7.08
N SER A 791 -4.39 29.32 7.06
CA SER A 791 -4.42 28.48 5.87
C SER A 791 -5.80 27.84 5.76
N ALA A 792 -6.30 27.69 4.55
CA ALA A 792 -7.62 27.17 4.27
C ALA A 792 -7.57 26.47 2.92
N GLU A 793 -7.55 25.14 2.91
CA GLU A 793 -7.34 24.35 1.70
C GLU A 793 -8.41 23.27 1.61
N ILE A 794 -8.92 23.05 0.40
CA ILE A 794 -9.69 21.86 0.06
C ILE A 794 -8.95 21.07 -1.00
N ASN A 795 -8.74 19.78 -0.76
CA ASN A 795 -8.12 18.86 -1.69
C ASN A 795 -9.15 17.83 -2.12
N ALA A 796 -9.44 17.80 -3.42
CA ALA A 796 -10.24 16.79 -4.06
C ALA A 796 -9.32 15.72 -4.66
N THR A 797 -9.16 14.62 -3.96
CA THR A 797 -8.32 13.49 -4.36
C THR A 797 -9.16 12.41 -5.05
N ASN A 798 -8.52 11.63 -5.94
CA ASN A 798 -9.16 10.51 -6.65
C ASN A 798 -10.47 10.87 -7.35
N ILE A 799 -10.58 12.08 -7.92
CA ILE A 799 -11.70 12.43 -8.79
C ILE A 799 -11.63 11.48 -9.99
N SER A 800 -12.57 10.56 -10.10
CA SER A 800 -12.59 9.56 -11.17
C SER A 800 -13.98 9.52 -11.76
N PHE A 801 -14.07 9.65 -13.08
CA PHE A 801 -15.31 9.58 -13.87
C PHE A 801 -15.16 8.54 -14.97
N ASN A 802 -16.09 7.60 -15.05
CA ASN A 802 -16.27 6.73 -16.21
C ASN A 802 -17.22 7.46 -17.18
N LEU A 803 -16.65 8.26 -18.09
CA LEU A 803 -17.40 9.05 -19.08
C LEU A 803 -18.29 8.15 -19.95
N THR A 804 -17.76 6.98 -20.31
CA THR A 804 -18.50 5.85 -20.93
C THR A 804 -17.90 4.53 -20.39
N PRO A 805 -18.47 3.34 -20.67
CA PRO A 805 -17.88 2.07 -20.23
C PRO A 805 -16.42 1.86 -20.66
N LYS A 806 -15.96 2.55 -21.72
CA LYS A 806 -14.62 2.46 -22.26
C LYS A 806 -13.74 3.68 -21.95
N TRP A 807 -14.31 4.79 -21.47
CA TRP A 807 -13.56 6.02 -21.18
C TRP A 807 -13.54 6.30 -19.69
N LYS A 808 -12.33 6.45 -19.13
CA LYS A 808 -12.11 6.82 -17.73
C LYS A 808 -11.29 8.09 -17.67
N PHE A 809 -11.83 9.12 -17.05
CA PHE A 809 -11.14 10.34 -16.72
C PHE A 809 -10.82 10.34 -15.22
N SER A 810 -9.62 10.77 -14.85
CA SER A 810 -9.19 10.90 -13.46
C SER A 810 -8.37 12.15 -13.26
N THR A 811 -8.59 12.84 -12.14
CA THR A 811 -7.85 14.04 -11.79
C THR A 811 -7.72 14.20 -10.27
N ARG A 812 -6.84 15.11 -9.87
CA ARG A 812 -6.73 15.63 -8.50
C ARG A 812 -6.70 17.13 -8.60
N LEU A 813 -7.52 17.78 -7.78
CA LEU A 813 -7.62 19.23 -7.71
C LEU A 813 -7.45 19.65 -6.26
N GLY A 814 -6.87 20.82 -6.02
CA GLY A 814 -6.87 21.47 -4.72
C GLY A 814 -7.08 22.96 -4.90
N TYR A 815 -7.60 23.61 -3.88
CA TYR A 815 -7.84 25.05 -3.89
C TYR A 815 -7.47 25.65 -2.53
N ASP A 816 -6.61 26.65 -2.55
CA ASP A 816 -6.25 27.46 -1.38
C ASP A 816 -7.16 28.69 -1.32
N PHE A 817 -8.06 28.74 -0.33
CA PHE A 817 -8.99 29.85 -0.14
C PHE A 817 -8.30 31.12 0.37
N ILE A 818 -7.09 31.02 0.94
CA ILE A 818 -6.31 32.17 1.40
C ILE A 818 -5.52 32.77 0.24
N GLY A 819 -4.74 31.93 -0.48
CA GLY A 819 -4.01 32.31 -1.68
C GLY A 819 -4.91 32.67 -2.87
N LYS A 820 -6.14 32.15 -2.90
CA LYS A 820 -7.13 32.25 -3.99
C LYS A 820 -6.68 31.60 -5.30
N ASP A 821 -5.86 30.56 -5.18
CA ASP A 821 -5.27 29.85 -6.31
C ASP A 821 -5.56 28.34 -6.24
N PHE A 822 -5.56 27.71 -7.42
CA PHE A 822 -5.63 26.25 -7.54
C PHE A 822 -4.24 25.64 -7.31
N THR A 823 -4.19 24.51 -6.60
CA THR A 823 -2.97 23.73 -6.49
C THR A 823 -2.65 23.05 -7.82
N PRO A 824 -1.38 22.71 -8.11
CA PRO A 824 -1.03 21.99 -9.33
C PRO A 824 -1.88 20.74 -9.50
N SER A 825 -2.39 20.55 -10.71
CA SER A 825 -3.37 19.50 -11.02
C SER A 825 -2.87 18.61 -12.15
N ARG A 826 -3.24 17.33 -12.06
CA ARG A 826 -2.93 16.30 -13.06
C ARG A 826 -4.23 15.78 -13.63
N PHE A 827 -4.30 15.67 -14.95
CA PHE A 827 -5.44 15.11 -15.66
C PHE A 827 -4.97 13.85 -16.38
N SER A 828 -5.74 12.78 -16.24
CA SER A 828 -5.51 11.51 -16.93
C SER A 828 -6.79 11.08 -17.59
N LEU A 829 -6.70 10.73 -18.87
CA LEU A 829 -7.78 10.23 -19.70
C LEU A 829 -7.34 8.89 -20.28
N ARG A 830 -8.05 7.82 -19.92
CA ARG A 830 -7.82 6.47 -20.42
C ARG A 830 -8.99 6.01 -21.27
N ARG A 831 -8.70 5.39 -22.41
CA ARG A 831 -9.67 4.72 -23.28
C ARG A 831 -9.30 3.26 -23.47
N ASN A 832 -10.22 2.37 -23.10
CA ASN A 832 -10.17 0.97 -23.46
C ASN A 832 -10.70 0.81 -24.90
N LEU A 833 -9.82 0.40 -25.81
CA LEU A 833 -10.08 0.09 -27.22
C LEU A 833 -10.21 -1.42 -27.44
N GLU A 834 -10.62 -2.15 -26.41
CA GLU A 834 -10.74 -3.62 -26.29
C GLU A 834 -9.39 -4.34 -26.32
N CYS A 835 -8.74 -4.28 -27.47
CA CYS A 835 -7.42 -4.86 -27.73
C CYS A 835 -6.27 -3.93 -27.33
N TRP A 836 -6.54 -2.64 -27.21
CA TRP A 836 -5.57 -1.63 -26.87
C TRP A 836 -6.07 -0.79 -25.70
N ASP A 837 -5.14 -0.22 -24.96
CA ASP A 837 -5.37 0.80 -23.95
C ASP A 837 -4.61 2.05 -24.36
N LEU A 838 -5.36 3.14 -24.54
CA LEU A 838 -4.82 4.46 -24.77
C LEU A 838 -4.88 5.25 -23.46
N THR A 839 -3.76 5.85 -23.07
CA THR A 839 -3.66 6.73 -21.91
C THR A 839 -3.06 8.06 -22.33
N PHE A 840 -3.76 9.13 -22.02
CA PHE A 840 -3.30 10.50 -22.18
C PHE A 840 -3.25 11.17 -20.81
N GLU A 841 -2.11 11.72 -20.45
CA GLU A 841 -1.90 12.34 -19.16
C GLU A 841 -1.27 13.72 -19.36
N LEU A 842 -1.77 14.73 -18.66
CA LEU A 842 -1.23 16.07 -18.78
C LEU A 842 -1.31 16.86 -17.47
N SER A 843 -0.38 17.80 -17.32
CA SER A 843 -0.49 18.90 -16.37
C SER A 843 -0.34 20.20 -17.17
N PRO A 844 -1.43 20.94 -17.42
CA PRO A 844 -1.41 22.07 -18.36
C PRO A 844 -1.00 23.40 -17.73
N PHE A 845 -0.99 23.49 -16.40
CA PHE A 845 -0.73 24.72 -15.66
C PHE A 845 0.13 24.46 -14.43
N GLY A 846 0.82 25.50 -13.95
CA GLY A 846 1.86 25.41 -12.93
C GLY A 846 3.26 25.33 -13.52
N GLU A 847 4.27 25.20 -12.67
CA GLU A 847 5.68 25.14 -13.08
C GLU A 847 6.05 23.86 -13.85
N PHE A 848 5.20 22.82 -13.79
CA PHE A 848 5.48 21.47 -14.31
C PHE A 848 4.52 21.06 -15.42
N GLN A 849 4.73 21.62 -16.60
CA GLN A 849 3.96 21.28 -17.78
C GLN A 849 4.49 20.03 -18.49
N TYR A 850 3.64 19.02 -18.62
CA TYR A 850 3.95 17.81 -19.38
C TYR A 850 2.71 17.24 -20.07
N TYR A 851 2.95 16.47 -21.12
CA TYR A 851 1.96 15.70 -21.86
C TYR A 851 2.53 14.32 -22.16
N PHE A 852 1.87 13.28 -21.67
CA PHE A 852 2.24 11.89 -21.93
C PHE A 852 1.15 11.21 -22.75
N PHE A 853 1.58 10.53 -23.80
CA PHE A 853 0.74 9.71 -24.64
C PHE A 853 1.30 8.28 -24.67
N ARG A 854 0.48 7.33 -24.21
CA ARG A 854 0.81 5.91 -24.20
C ARG A 854 -0.27 5.10 -24.90
N LEU A 855 0.17 4.19 -25.76
CA LEU A 855 -0.68 3.20 -26.42
C LEU A 855 -0.11 1.81 -26.15
N SER A 856 -0.84 0.96 -25.44
CA SER A 856 -0.43 -0.40 -25.07
C SER A 856 -1.43 -1.45 -25.54
N VAL A 857 -0.96 -2.65 -25.87
CA VAL A 857 -1.83 -3.80 -26.16
C VAL A 857 -2.33 -4.41 -24.84
N ASN A 858 -3.61 -4.77 -24.77
CA ASN A 858 -4.22 -5.32 -23.55
C ASN A 858 -3.86 -6.79 -23.32
N SER A 859 -3.59 -7.54 -24.39
CA SER A 859 -3.20 -8.95 -24.33
C SER A 859 -1.72 -9.12 -24.02
N SER A 860 -1.43 -9.82 -22.92
CA SER A 860 -0.09 -10.23 -22.52
C SER A 860 0.59 -11.17 -23.55
N GLN A 861 -0.21 -11.96 -24.28
CA GLN A 861 0.28 -12.94 -25.26
C GLN A 861 0.91 -12.25 -26.48
N ILE A 862 0.24 -11.24 -27.02
CA ILE A 862 0.71 -10.47 -28.17
C ILE A 862 1.90 -9.59 -27.79
N GLN A 863 1.87 -9.01 -26.59
CA GLN A 863 3.02 -8.27 -26.05
C GLN A 863 4.27 -9.17 -26.04
N SER A 864 4.13 -10.45 -25.68
CA SER A 864 5.22 -11.45 -25.73
C SER A 864 5.67 -11.84 -27.14
N LEU A 865 4.78 -11.80 -28.14
CA LEU A 865 5.14 -12.11 -29.53
C LEU A 865 5.99 -11.00 -30.17
N PHE A 866 5.67 -9.73 -29.90
CA PHE A 866 6.52 -8.59 -30.30
C PHE A 866 7.92 -8.68 -29.68
N GLN A 867 8.06 -9.35 -28.53
CA GLN A 867 9.31 -9.46 -27.78
C GLN A 867 10.19 -10.63 -28.24
N LYS A 868 9.63 -11.66 -28.90
CA LYS A 868 10.36 -12.86 -29.39
C LYS A 868 11.02 -12.68 -30.77
N LEU A 869 11.20 -11.45 -31.24
CA LEU A 869 11.84 -11.14 -32.52
C LEU A 869 13.31 -11.63 -32.56
N PRO A 870 13.81 -12.09 -33.73
CA PRO A 870 15.00 -12.96 -33.82
C PRO A 870 16.33 -12.36 -33.34
N ILE A 871 16.38 -11.04 -33.10
CA ILE A 871 17.64 -10.34 -32.76
C ILE A 871 18.00 -10.50 -31.27
N LEU A 872 17.07 -10.94 -30.41
CA LEU A 872 17.28 -10.96 -28.94
C LEU A 872 17.20 -12.37 -28.30
N LYS A 873 17.06 -13.43 -29.11
CA LYS A 873 16.88 -14.83 -28.65
C LYS A 873 18.08 -15.47 -27.93
N ASN A 874 19.25 -14.83 -27.92
CA ASN A 874 20.45 -15.40 -27.31
C ASN A 874 20.51 -15.21 -25.78
N LEU A 875 19.65 -14.38 -25.18
CA LEU A 875 19.62 -14.16 -23.73
C LEU A 875 18.70 -15.15 -22.99
N GLU A 876 17.56 -15.52 -23.57
CA GLU A 876 16.60 -16.47 -22.95
C GLU A 876 17.13 -17.90 -22.81
N ARG A 877 18.06 -18.32 -23.67
CA ARG A 877 18.58 -19.71 -23.67
C ARG A 877 19.45 -20.04 -22.45
N SER A 878 19.85 -19.04 -21.66
CA SER A 878 20.73 -19.23 -20.50
C SER A 878 19.99 -19.52 -19.18
N SER A 879 18.65 -19.45 -19.14
CA SER A 879 17.88 -19.49 -17.89
C SER A 879 16.79 -20.57 -17.80
N SER A 880 16.84 -21.63 -18.62
CA SER A 880 15.89 -22.75 -18.53
C SER A 880 16.52 -24.00 -17.89
N PRO A 881 16.19 -24.37 -16.64
CA PRO A 881 16.49 -25.70 -16.10
C PRO A 881 15.30 -26.63 -16.32
N THR A 882 14.99 -26.94 -17.58
CA THR A 882 14.04 -28.03 -17.91
C THR A 882 14.55 -28.77 -19.15
N GLY A 883 15.62 -29.53 -18.94
CA GLY A 883 16.04 -30.57 -19.88
C GLY A 883 14.98 -31.66 -19.94
N ARG A 884 14.47 -31.90 -21.15
CA ARG A 884 13.61 -33.02 -21.54
C ARG A 884 14.04 -34.33 -20.86
N GLY A 885 13.15 -34.90 -20.04
CA GLY A 885 13.25 -36.28 -19.57
C GLY A 885 13.08 -37.25 -20.74
N GLY A 886 14.19 -37.68 -21.34
CA GLY A 886 14.22 -38.79 -22.27
C GLY A 886 14.01 -40.11 -21.53
N GLY A 887 12.89 -40.77 -21.80
CA GLY A 887 12.66 -42.13 -21.34
C GLY A 887 13.75 -43.06 -21.87
N ARG A 888 14.40 -43.80 -20.98
CA ARG A 888 15.26 -44.93 -21.35
C ARG A 888 15.01 -46.13 -20.46
N ARG A 889 14.81 -47.24 -21.17
CA ARG A 889 14.56 -48.60 -20.73
C ARG A 889 15.52 -49.06 -19.62
N ASN A 890 14.92 -49.82 -18.71
CA ASN A 890 15.54 -50.60 -17.67
C ASN A 890 16.34 -51.76 -18.27
N THR A 891 17.67 -51.77 -18.09
CA THR A 891 18.52 -52.97 -18.17
C THR A 891 19.73 -52.82 -17.25
N GLY A 892 19.72 -53.54 -16.12
CA GLY A 892 20.81 -54.40 -15.64
C GLY A 892 22.18 -53.83 -15.26
N ARG A 893 22.51 -54.05 -13.97
CA ARG A 893 23.83 -54.39 -13.38
C ARG A 893 24.96 -53.33 -13.31
N GLY A 894 25.32 -53.01 -12.07
CA GLY A 894 26.68 -53.18 -11.53
C GLY A 894 27.53 -51.91 -11.37
N GLY A 895 28.03 -51.67 -10.16
CA GLY A 895 29.24 -50.87 -9.93
C GLY A 895 29.12 -49.79 -8.85
N SER A 896 29.50 -50.13 -7.62
CA SER A 896 29.95 -49.19 -6.59
C SER A 896 31.20 -48.43 -7.03
N ILE A 897 31.38 -47.18 -6.58
CA ILE A 897 32.53 -46.65 -5.81
C ILE A 897 32.55 -45.11 -5.86
N ASN A 898 32.69 -44.54 -4.66
CA ASN A 898 33.01 -43.16 -4.23
C ASN A 898 31.96 -42.05 -4.41
#